data_AF-A0A519DHZ3-F1
#
_entry.id   AF-A0A519DHZ3-F1
#
_cell.length_a   1.000
_cell.length_b   1.000
_cell.length_c   1.000
_cell.angle_alpha   90.00
_cell.angle_beta   90.00
_cell.angle_gamma   90.00
#
_symmetry.space_group_name_H-M   'P 1'
#
loop_
_entity.id
_entity.type
_entity.pdbx_description
1 polymer ?
#
loop_
_entity_poly.entity_id
_entity_poly.type
_entity_poly.pdbx_seq_one_letter_code
_entity_poly.pdbx_strand_id
1 'polypeptide(L)'
;MTAVQPASRFSSVLIVLALIAVTLSAFSPAPASAQESGKYIPSGPGLNWTMPDTHMLFVNGTEGQDAPVNLNREYPYFTGEPLFRTFNVGTTTVIEVESEPAVETVVLSGEADVFVYSSLVSDTSSCLFESGFPGAGATSFTVWLDVGTTTVIDGEETDPEVMQDGWEQPTEFHVNGTYNNVTLGEGDVVTLTIQVTHGCISSQGRVYWDAYQSATRAVLSGEMLQPELEVNADANGLVRIEFTPISPWGGDDYSWQFIDIVGPLGGWEEARHLSTKPAEDSHVEHFEIPHGSRLVEANRTALVWISNATLQPGKYMVDSCFILTAGDYNEDCDSEDSDHIVAVYRFEVESQDNAIAGSGWFWLVSISTLLGYLGLRLKSGLLPWPTLVLLLVLALSSMAPAATLPSLEFGATRDDSSAPTFSLLQHPSTGQESVSLNDLLSGHDAVVLGVFTSGSPNAEQQKRDFDNASERLGDSVAFAQIATGEGVQPTDLDYYANLLNESWPLLIDESKGEVANQLPSGIADGVIIIDSAGFISTSSSGSMSDQRIVESVEKSMKGSDQSMLNLFYLLIPTLIALPLLILAFPRKRMDVPDTPLPPFAGVGGTVLAAGIGFAIWSVPVAVLSIVAGGIWPFVELLLVIWLAWQGLSLAIHSEVHEVNFIASEVHKRMPESYREWRLGPDFTRDVLLGHWLAWLSWLAYPLLIPQGIGSVASASLTGLVLSPVMLIFHCFVAGFVVLILRGIASIGGPFSRLLGYLGHTETPRLWGCLLIGMAVWWFVWLLIGPIGNTLLT
;
A
#
# COMPACT_ATOMS: atom_id res chain seq x y z
N MET A 1 50.31 -27.61 -48.87
CA MET A 1 51.06 -26.51 -48.21
C MET A 1 50.34 -25.23 -48.60
N THR A 2 49.69 -24.43 -47.75
CA THR A 2 49.64 -24.26 -46.28
C THR A 2 48.32 -23.56 -45.94
N ALA A 3 47.81 -23.79 -44.74
CA ALA A 3 46.55 -23.33 -44.21
C ALA A 3 46.48 -21.80 -43.96
N VAL A 4 45.28 -21.21 -44.07
CA VAL A 4 44.90 -19.94 -43.41
C VAL A 4 43.49 -20.10 -42.84
N GLN A 5 43.37 -19.85 -41.53
CA GLN A 5 42.18 -20.02 -40.66
C GLN A 5 41.11 -18.94 -40.86
N PRO A 6 39.85 -19.17 -40.40
CA PRO A 6 38.83 -18.14 -40.24
C PRO A 6 38.80 -17.64 -38.77
N ALA A 7 39.19 -16.38 -38.54
CA ALA A 7 39.06 -15.72 -37.24
C ALA A 7 38.58 -14.28 -37.43
N SER A 8 37.26 -14.08 -37.56
CA SER A 8 36.68 -12.72 -37.49
C SER A 8 35.22 -12.64 -37.04
N ARG A 9 34.56 -13.76 -36.68
CA ARG A 9 33.15 -13.74 -36.24
C ARG A 9 32.93 -13.72 -34.72
N PHE A 10 33.96 -13.93 -33.91
CA PHE A 10 33.87 -13.92 -32.43
C PHE A 10 34.36 -12.62 -31.77
N SER A 11 35.11 -11.77 -32.48
CA SER A 11 35.71 -10.57 -31.88
C SER A 11 34.73 -9.39 -31.76
N SER A 12 33.72 -9.28 -32.63
CA SER A 12 32.76 -8.18 -32.60
C SER A 12 31.74 -8.29 -31.46
N VAL A 13 31.45 -9.51 -30.99
CA VAL A 13 30.55 -9.74 -29.83
C VAL A 13 31.25 -9.43 -28.52
N LEU A 14 32.56 -9.72 -28.41
CA LEU A 14 33.35 -9.43 -27.21
C LEU A 14 33.63 -7.92 -27.03
N ILE A 15 33.78 -7.17 -28.12
CA ILE A 15 34.04 -5.72 -28.07
C ILE A 15 32.78 -4.94 -27.66
N VAL A 16 31.59 -5.42 -28.01
CA VAL A 16 30.31 -4.83 -27.58
C VAL A 16 30.04 -5.14 -26.10
N LEU A 17 30.34 -6.35 -25.62
CA LEU A 17 30.28 -6.72 -24.19
C LEU A 17 31.32 -5.94 -23.34
N ALA A 18 32.51 -5.69 -23.87
CA ALA A 18 33.55 -4.93 -23.17
C ALA A 18 33.23 -3.41 -23.10
N LEU A 19 32.52 -2.83 -24.08
CA LEU A 19 32.08 -1.43 -24.02
C LEU A 19 30.96 -1.21 -23.01
N ILE A 20 30.04 -2.18 -22.85
CA ILE A 20 28.96 -2.14 -21.85
C ILE A 20 29.54 -2.21 -20.42
N ALA A 21 30.60 -3.01 -20.23
CA ALA A 21 31.29 -3.13 -18.94
C ALA A 21 32.11 -1.88 -18.53
N VAL A 22 32.53 -1.05 -19.49
CA VAL A 22 33.30 0.18 -19.22
C VAL A 22 32.39 1.40 -18.98
N THR A 23 31.14 1.37 -19.42
CA THR A 23 30.14 2.41 -19.09
C THR A 23 29.48 2.24 -17.72
N LEU A 24 29.62 1.06 -17.09
CA LEU A 24 29.04 0.75 -15.77
C LEU A 24 29.95 1.12 -14.58
N SER A 25 31.17 1.59 -14.79
CA SER A 25 32.16 1.85 -13.72
C SER A 25 32.41 3.34 -13.41
N ALA A 26 31.55 4.25 -13.87
CA ALA A 26 31.72 5.70 -13.73
C ALA A 26 30.80 6.39 -12.70
N PHE A 27 30.34 5.67 -11.67
CA PHE A 27 29.72 6.27 -10.48
C PHE A 27 30.51 5.84 -9.24
N SER A 28 31.40 6.70 -8.76
CA SER A 28 32.03 6.58 -7.45
C SER A 28 31.20 7.34 -6.42
N PRO A 29 30.82 6.75 -5.27
CA PRO A 29 30.38 7.52 -4.13
C PRO A 29 31.59 8.21 -3.47
N ALA A 30 31.41 9.48 -3.10
CA ALA A 30 32.38 10.27 -2.34
C ALA A 30 32.59 9.68 -0.91
N PRO A 31 33.75 9.92 -0.28
CA PRO A 31 34.03 9.37 1.05
C PRO A 31 33.20 10.06 2.13
N ALA A 32 32.50 9.26 2.94
CA ALA A 32 31.85 9.72 4.17
C ALA A 32 32.93 10.18 5.19
N SER A 33 32.71 11.37 5.74
CA SER A 33 33.52 12.00 6.77
C SER A 33 33.34 11.32 8.13
N ALA A 34 34.39 11.39 8.95
CA ALA A 34 34.50 10.89 10.31
C ALA A 34 33.34 11.32 11.21
N GLN A 35 32.88 10.41 12.06
CA GLN A 35 31.88 10.67 13.08
C GLN A 35 32.52 10.65 14.48
N GLU A 36 32.21 11.70 15.22
CA GLU A 36 32.50 11.89 16.65
C GLU A 36 31.75 10.86 17.51
N SER A 37 32.29 10.63 18.70
CA SER A 37 31.80 9.65 19.67
C SER A 37 30.71 10.27 20.56
N GLY A 38 29.56 9.60 20.70
CA GLY A 38 28.65 9.84 21.84
C GLY A 38 27.14 9.72 21.62
N LYS A 39 26.60 9.68 20.39
CA LYS A 39 25.15 9.56 20.15
C LYS A 39 24.85 8.33 19.28
N TYR A 40 23.92 7.47 19.70
CA TYR A 40 23.48 6.34 18.88
C TYR A 40 22.85 6.87 17.60
N ILE A 41 23.46 6.57 16.45
CA ILE A 41 22.91 6.92 15.14
C ILE A 41 22.33 5.63 14.55
N PRO A 42 21.03 5.58 14.24
CA PRO A 42 20.43 4.43 13.60
C PRO A 42 21.14 4.13 12.28
N SER A 43 21.52 2.87 12.08
CA SER A 43 22.20 2.41 10.85
C SER A 43 21.27 1.62 9.91
N GLY A 44 20.04 1.34 10.34
CA GLY A 44 19.08 0.51 9.61
C GLY A 44 17.73 0.39 10.31
N PRO A 45 16.83 -0.46 9.76
CA PRO A 45 15.52 -0.75 10.33
C PRO A 45 15.61 -1.42 11.70
N GLY A 46 14.52 -1.35 12.46
CA GLY A 46 14.41 -1.96 13.78
C GLY A 46 13.68 -1.08 14.80
N LEU A 47 13.33 -1.70 15.91
CA LEU A 47 12.60 -1.08 17.01
C LEU A 47 13.59 -0.64 18.10
N ASN A 48 13.49 0.62 18.52
CA ASN A 48 14.15 1.12 19.72
C ASN A 48 13.08 1.49 20.75
N TRP A 49 13.25 0.98 21.96
CA TRP A 49 12.46 1.37 23.12
C TRP A 49 13.26 2.28 24.05
N THR A 50 12.57 3.22 24.66
CA THR A 50 13.02 3.96 25.84
C THR A 50 11.91 3.81 26.86
N MET A 51 12.20 3.12 27.96
CA MET A 51 11.23 2.78 29.00
C MET A 51 11.76 3.30 30.34
N PRO A 52 10.86 3.66 31.28
CA PRO A 52 11.29 4.03 32.62
C PRO A 52 11.81 2.81 33.37
N ASP A 53 12.94 2.98 34.07
CA ASP A 53 13.54 1.96 34.94
C ASP A 53 12.92 1.97 36.35
N THR A 54 12.04 2.92 36.64
CA THR A 54 11.39 3.08 37.95
C THR A 54 9.87 3.02 37.82
N HIS A 55 9.23 2.34 38.76
CA HIS A 55 7.79 2.12 38.78
C HIS A 55 7.21 2.54 40.13
N MET A 56 6.31 3.51 40.09
CA MET A 56 5.73 4.13 41.28
C MET A 56 4.38 3.49 41.65
N LEU A 57 4.19 3.34 42.95
CA LEU A 57 2.99 2.85 43.61
C LEU A 57 2.61 3.84 44.71
N PHE A 58 1.47 4.50 44.58
CA PHE A 58 1.02 5.57 45.46
C PHE A 58 -0.04 5.07 46.44
N VAL A 59 0.03 5.57 47.67
CA VAL A 59 -1.01 5.31 48.67
C VAL A 59 -2.21 6.19 48.37
N ASN A 60 -3.39 5.59 48.22
CA ASN A 60 -4.63 6.31 47.92
C ASN A 60 -5.67 6.10 49.05
N GLY A 61 -6.60 7.05 49.21
CA GLY A 61 -7.70 6.98 50.18
C GLY A 61 -8.94 7.76 49.71
N THR A 62 -10.04 7.67 50.46
CA THR A 62 -11.28 8.41 50.14
C THR A 62 -11.52 9.57 51.09
N GLU A 63 -11.98 10.70 50.55
CA GLU A 63 -12.33 11.89 51.34
C GLU A 63 -13.38 11.55 52.41
N GLY A 64 -13.04 11.78 53.69
CA GLY A 64 -13.89 11.47 54.84
C GLY A 64 -13.63 10.12 55.53
N GLN A 65 -12.64 9.33 55.09
CA GLN A 65 -12.11 8.19 55.82
C GLN A 65 -10.71 8.49 56.38
N ASP A 66 -10.50 8.28 57.68
CA ASP A 66 -9.19 8.43 58.35
C ASP A 66 -8.24 7.23 58.08
N ALA A 67 -8.37 6.56 56.94
CA ALA A 67 -7.61 5.35 56.59
C ALA A 67 -7.27 5.30 55.10
N PRO A 68 -6.04 4.88 54.74
CA PRO A 68 -5.69 4.58 53.36
C PRO A 68 -6.46 3.33 52.90
N VAL A 69 -6.78 3.27 51.61
CA VAL A 69 -7.66 2.25 51.02
C VAL A 69 -6.88 1.21 50.24
N ASN A 70 -5.95 1.66 49.40
CA ASN A 70 -5.20 0.80 48.49
C ASN A 70 -3.86 1.43 48.08
N LEU A 71 -3.02 0.60 47.47
CA LEU A 71 -1.81 1.01 46.78
C LEU A 71 -2.10 0.98 45.28
N ASN A 72 -2.18 2.13 44.62
CA ASN A 72 -2.51 2.19 43.20
C ASN A 72 -1.37 2.80 42.38
N ARG A 73 -1.51 2.78 41.06
CA ARG A 73 -0.53 3.36 40.13
C ARG A 73 -0.91 4.76 39.68
N GLU A 74 -2.00 5.33 40.16
CA GLU A 74 -2.47 6.64 39.67
C GLU A 74 -1.58 7.76 40.21
N TYR A 75 -0.98 8.54 39.31
CA TYR A 75 -0.16 9.66 39.72
C TYR A 75 -1.01 10.76 40.39
N PRO A 76 -0.67 11.21 41.60
CA PRO A 76 -1.48 12.17 42.35
C PRO A 76 -1.33 13.59 41.80
N TYR A 77 -2.43 14.16 41.29
CA TYR A 77 -2.47 15.51 40.69
C TYR A 77 -3.05 16.58 41.64
N PHE A 78 -3.56 16.17 42.80
CA PHE A 78 -4.21 17.09 43.73
C PHE A 78 -3.19 18.01 44.42
N THR A 79 -3.44 19.32 44.44
CA THR A 79 -2.52 20.36 44.97
C THR A 79 -3.05 21.07 46.23
N GLY A 80 -4.16 20.60 46.80
CA GLY A 80 -4.74 21.12 48.05
C GLY A 80 -4.22 20.42 49.30
N GLU A 81 -4.97 20.53 50.42
CA GLU A 81 -4.62 19.82 51.67
C GLU A 81 -4.72 18.30 51.46
N PRO A 82 -3.61 17.54 51.55
CA PRO A 82 -3.58 16.10 51.32
C PRO A 82 -4.50 15.33 52.27
N LEU A 83 -4.89 14.12 51.86
CA LEU A 83 -5.50 13.15 52.76
C LEU A 83 -4.48 12.75 53.83
N PHE A 84 -4.95 12.51 55.06
CA PHE A 84 -4.06 12.25 56.18
C PHE A 84 -4.60 11.27 57.21
N ARG A 85 -3.67 10.67 57.95
CA ARG A 85 -3.94 9.89 59.16
C ARG A 85 -3.17 10.46 60.32
N THR A 86 -3.87 10.70 61.42
CA THR A 86 -3.23 11.21 62.62
C THR A 86 -2.65 10.10 63.49
N PHE A 87 -1.53 10.38 64.16
CA PHE A 87 -0.91 9.49 65.15
C PHE A 87 -0.50 10.25 66.41
N ASN A 88 -0.43 9.53 67.53
CA ASN A 88 -0.09 10.07 68.85
C ASN A 88 1.21 9.41 69.37
N VAL A 89 1.63 9.76 70.59
CA VAL A 89 2.80 9.12 71.22
C VAL A 89 2.71 7.61 71.28
N GLY A 90 3.84 6.98 70.99
CA GLY A 90 4.02 5.54 71.00
C GLY A 90 4.22 5.00 69.60
N THR A 91 4.00 3.70 69.45
CA THR A 91 4.14 3.00 68.18
C THR A 91 2.77 2.58 67.68
N THR A 92 2.41 2.98 66.45
CA THR A 92 1.11 2.65 65.82
C THR A 92 1.26 2.41 64.32
N THR A 93 0.53 1.44 63.76
CA THR A 93 0.44 1.26 62.30
C THR A 93 -0.38 2.39 61.68
N VAL A 94 0.22 3.12 60.75
CA VAL A 94 -0.39 4.27 60.08
C VAL A 94 -0.84 3.92 58.66
N ILE A 95 -0.13 3.04 57.96
CA ILE A 95 -0.48 2.59 56.61
C ILE A 95 -0.35 1.07 56.56
N GLU A 96 -1.36 0.42 55.99
CA GLU A 96 -1.40 -1.02 55.69
C GLU A 96 -2.30 -1.15 54.45
N VAL A 97 -1.68 -1.27 53.28
CA VAL A 97 -2.37 -1.27 51.97
C VAL A 97 -1.76 -2.32 51.03
N GLU A 98 -2.57 -2.78 50.10
CA GLU A 98 -2.20 -3.75 49.06
C GLU A 98 -2.45 -3.15 47.68
N SER A 99 -1.66 -3.58 46.69
CA SER A 99 -1.89 -3.26 45.29
C SER A 99 -3.00 -4.09 44.68
N GLU A 100 -3.43 -3.71 43.47
CA GLU A 100 -4.17 -4.64 42.63
C GLU A 100 -3.33 -5.89 42.33
N PRO A 101 -3.95 -7.07 42.21
CA PRO A 101 -3.26 -8.31 41.87
C PRO A 101 -2.61 -8.22 40.49
N ALA A 102 -1.41 -8.76 40.34
CA ALA A 102 -0.73 -8.81 39.06
C ALA A 102 -1.47 -9.73 38.07
N VAL A 103 -1.57 -9.29 36.83
CA VAL A 103 -2.16 -10.02 35.69
C VAL A 103 -1.09 -10.79 34.92
N GLU A 104 0.14 -10.28 34.91
CA GLU A 104 1.27 -10.87 34.20
C GLU A 104 2.39 -11.21 35.18
N THR A 105 3.10 -12.31 34.92
CA THR A 105 4.22 -12.73 35.76
C THR A 105 5.49 -11.98 35.35
N VAL A 106 6.15 -11.33 36.31
CA VAL A 106 7.40 -10.60 36.08
C VAL A 106 8.48 -10.98 37.09
N VAL A 107 9.73 -10.96 36.65
CA VAL A 107 10.91 -11.20 37.47
C VAL A 107 11.68 -9.91 37.60
N LEU A 108 11.92 -9.49 38.84
CA LEU A 108 12.39 -8.16 39.18
C LEU A 108 13.73 -8.24 39.93
N SER A 109 14.63 -7.33 39.58
CA SER A 109 15.90 -7.12 40.27
C SER A 109 16.22 -5.63 40.25
N GLY A 110 16.47 -5.05 41.43
CA GLY A 110 16.71 -3.63 41.55
C GLY A 110 16.67 -3.14 43.00
N GLU A 111 16.39 -1.85 43.14
CA GLU A 111 16.24 -1.16 44.42
C GLU A 111 14.77 -0.82 44.64
N ALA A 112 14.32 -0.91 45.89
CA ALA A 112 13.01 -0.45 46.32
C ALA A 112 13.21 0.73 47.26
N ASP A 113 12.52 1.84 47.00
CA ASP A 113 12.53 3.03 47.84
C ASP A 113 11.12 3.31 48.35
N VAL A 114 10.99 3.64 49.63
CA VAL A 114 9.71 4.07 50.21
C VAL A 114 9.88 5.46 50.76
N PHE A 115 9.03 6.37 50.30
CA PHE A 115 8.98 7.77 50.72
C PHE A 115 7.71 8.00 51.53
N VAL A 116 7.85 8.55 52.74
CA VAL A 116 6.75 8.84 53.66
C VAL A 116 6.75 10.32 53.99
N TYR A 117 5.63 11.00 53.79
CA TYR A 117 5.49 12.43 54.09
C TYR A 117 4.67 12.62 55.35
N SER A 118 5.21 13.36 56.32
CA SER A 118 4.55 13.57 57.61
C SER A 118 4.84 14.94 58.22
N SER A 119 3.92 15.47 59.03
CA SER A 119 4.09 16.73 59.76
C SER A 119 3.48 16.65 61.17
N LEU A 120 3.71 17.68 61.97
CA LEU A 120 3.02 17.91 63.23
C LEU A 120 1.78 18.78 63.05
N VAL A 121 0.85 18.57 63.96
CA VAL A 121 -0.24 19.48 64.30
C VAL A 121 0.13 20.05 65.66
N SER A 122 0.69 21.26 65.67
CA SER A 122 1.23 21.84 66.89
C SER A 122 0.68 23.22 67.21
N ASP A 123 0.02 23.33 68.37
CA ASP A 123 -0.26 24.62 69.01
C ASP A 123 0.93 25.10 69.88
N THR A 124 2.01 24.31 70.03
CA THR A 124 3.08 24.55 71.02
C THR A 124 4.49 24.21 70.51
N SER A 125 5.43 25.14 70.69
CA SER A 125 6.79 25.04 70.12
C SER A 125 7.67 23.89 70.63
N SER A 126 7.25 23.11 71.63
CA SER A 126 8.09 22.12 72.34
C SER A 126 8.54 20.92 71.51
N CYS A 127 7.88 20.64 70.39
CA CYS A 127 8.18 19.50 69.51
C CYS A 127 8.69 19.91 68.12
N LEU A 128 8.99 21.20 67.94
CA LEU A 128 9.62 21.74 66.74
C LEU A 128 11.16 21.81 66.86
N PHE A 129 11.72 21.35 67.99
CA PHE A 129 13.16 21.29 68.21
C PHE A 129 13.52 20.01 68.97
N GLU A 130 14.73 19.50 68.73
CA GLU A 130 15.25 18.35 69.46
C GLU A 130 15.49 18.75 70.93
N SER A 131 14.84 18.04 71.86
CA SER A 131 15.04 18.31 73.28
C SER A 131 16.38 17.73 73.75
N GLY A 132 16.90 18.19 74.90
CA GLY A 132 18.24 17.80 75.40
C GLY A 132 18.46 16.31 75.73
N PHE A 133 17.47 15.44 75.48
CA PHE A 133 17.56 13.98 75.55
C PHE A 133 17.55 13.38 74.13
N PRO A 134 18.49 12.47 73.77
CA PRO A 134 18.52 11.86 72.44
C PRO A 134 17.19 11.19 72.10
N GLY A 135 16.58 11.54 70.96
CA GLY A 135 15.32 10.97 70.47
C GLY A 135 14.03 11.55 71.10
N ALA A 136 14.13 12.45 72.07
CA ALA A 136 12.94 13.07 72.67
C ALA A 136 12.45 14.24 71.80
N GLY A 137 11.35 14.01 71.08
CA GLY A 137 10.74 14.95 70.13
C GLY A 137 10.86 14.53 68.66
N ALA A 138 11.62 13.48 68.36
CA ALA A 138 11.76 12.95 67.01
C ALA A 138 10.67 11.92 66.66
N THR A 139 10.45 11.73 65.36
CA THR A 139 9.57 10.71 64.78
C THR A 139 10.40 9.86 63.83
N SER A 140 10.22 8.55 63.87
CA SER A 140 10.76 7.60 62.91
C SER A 140 9.65 6.69 62.40
N PHE A 141 9.85 6.11 61.22
CA PHE A 141 8.94 5.15 60.62
C PHE A 141 9.64 3.83 60.40
N THR A 142 8.97 2.72 60.72
CA THR A 142 9.39 1.37 60.39
C THR A 142 8.57 0.87 59.21
N VAL A 143 9.24 0.44 58.15
CA VAL A 143 8.62 0.10 56.87
C VAL A 143 8.80 -1.39 56.57
N TRP A 144 7.73 -2.04 56.13
CA TRP A 144 7.75 -3.36 55.51
C TRP A 144 7.17 -3.27 54.10
N LEU A 145 7.89 -3.84 53.13
CA LEU A 145 7.46 -3.90 51.74
C LEU A 145 7.60 -5.34 51.25
N ASP A 146 6.46 -5.96 50.97
CA ASP A 146 6.38 -7.30 50.40
C ASP A 146 5.97 -7.19 48.92
N VAL A 147 6.75 -7.83 48.04
CA VAL A 147 6.44 -7.95 46.61
C VAL A 147 6.09 -9.41 46.34
N GLY A 148 4.80 -9.67 46.12
CA GLY A 148 4.26 -11.02 46.04
C GLY A 148 4.54 -11.82 47.32
N THR A 149 5.28 -12.93 47.19
CA THR A 149 5.63 -13.77 48.35
C THR A 149 6.97 -13.42 49.00
N THR A 150 7.65 -12.36 48.55
CA THR A 150 9.01 -12.02 49.02
C THR A 150 9.04 -10.68 49.73
N THR A 151 9.53 -10.68 50.96
CA THR A 151 9.81 -9.46 51.71
C THR A 151 11.07 -8.78 51.18
N VAL A 152 10.90 -7.57 50.65
CA VAL A 152 11.97 -6.74 50.08
C VAL A 152 12.56 -5.80 51.14
N ILE A 153 11.71 -5.20 51.96
CA ILE A 153 12.10 -4.39 53.13
C ILE A 153 11.52 -5.07 54.37
N ASP A 154 12.39 -5.49 55.30
CA ASP A 154 12.01 -6.22 56.51
C ASP A 154 12.19 -5.35 57.77
N GLY A 155 11.27 -4.42 57.97
CA GLY A 155 11.20 -3.62 59.19
C GLY A 155 12.36 -2.65 59.37
N GLU A 156 12.82 -2.06 58.26
CA GLU A 156 13.85 -1.03 58.26
C GLU A 156 13.28 0.29 58.82
N GLU A 157 14.07 0.99 59.63
CA GLU A 157 13.66 2.21 60.34
C GLU A 157 14.29 3.45 59.69
N THR A 158 13.50 4.50 59.47
CA THR A 158 13.97 5.78 58.96
C THR A 158 14.82 6.52 59.98
N ASP A 159 15.64 7.46 59.52
CA ASP A 159 16.33 8.37 60.42
C ASP A 159 15.32 9.16 61.28
N PRO A 160 15.55 9.28 62.60
CA PRO A 160 14.65 9.99 63.49
C PRO A 160 14.76 11.51 63.28
N GLU A 161 13.70 12.13 62.76
CA GLU A 161 13.67 13.56 62.47
C GLU A 161 12.62 14.32 63.30
N VAL A 162 12.88 15.62 63.51
CA VAL A 162 11.92 16.54 64.13
C VAL A 162 11.09 17.17 63.01
N MET A 163 9.79 16.88 63.01
CA MET A 163 8.88 17.30 61.94
C MET A 163 8.47 18.77 62.08
N GLN A 164 8.11 19.40 60.96
CA GLN A 164 7.58 20.76 60.92
C GLN A 164 6.06 20.79 61.17
N ASP A 165 5.51 21.98 61.44
CA ASP A 165 4.07 22.18 61.65
C ASP A 165 3.37 22.51 60.32
N GLY A 166 2.23 21.86 60.08
CA GLY A 166 1.39 22.10 58.91
C GLY A 166 1.74 21.26 57.67
N TRP A 167 0.73 21.08 56.81
CA TRP A 167 0.83 20.29 55.59
C TRP A 167 1.57 20.99 54.44
N GLU A 168 1.79 22.30 54.53
CA GLU A 168 2.51 23.08 53.50
C GLU A 168 4.02 22.80 53.48
N GLN A 169 4.58 22.19 54.54
CA GLN A 169 5.99 21.83 54.67
C GLN A 169 6.16 20.45 55.35
N PRO A 170 5.69 19.36 54.71
CA PRO A 170 5.83 18.04 55.27
C PRO A 170 7.30 17.60 55.28
N THR A 171 7.70 16.88 56.33
CA THR A 171 9.01 16.23 56.41
C THR A 171 8.98 14.93 55.63
N GLU A 172 9.98 14.70 54.78
CA GLU A 172 10.16 13.48 54.00
C GLU A 172 11.01 12.48 54.78
N PHE A 173 10.53 11.25 54.89
CA PHE A 173 11.24 10.12 55.47
C PHE A 173 11.48 9.07 54.37
N HIS A 174 12.67 8.50 54.34
CA HIS A 174 13.10 7.59 53.27
C HIS A 174 13.71 6.30 53.84
N VAL A 175 13.35 5.18 53.23
CA VAL A 175 13.95 3.86 53.44
C VAL A 175 14.25 3.25 52.08
N ASN A 176 15.39 2.58 51.97
CA ASN A 176 15.72 1.78 50.79
C ASN A 176 15.90 0.30 51.11
N GLY A 177 15.66 -0.54 50.10
CA GLY A 177 15.89 -1.97 50.11
C GLY A 177 16.43 -2.43 48.76
N THR A 178 17.06 -3.60 48.73
CA THR A 178 17.55 -4.19 47.47
C THR A 178 16.95 -5.57 47.31
N TYR A 179 16.56 -5.91 46.09
CA TYR A 179 16.02 -7.21 45.76
C TYR A 179 16.63 -7.75 44.48
N ASN A 180 16.75 -9.07 44.41
CA ASN A 180 17.30 -9.75 43.26
C ASN A 180 16.50 -11.01 42.97
N ASN A 181 15.98 -11.10 41.75
CA ASN A 181 15.22 -12.24 41.25
C ASN A 181 13.94 -12.50 42.08
N VAL A 182 13.20 -11.44 42.38
CA VAL A 182 11.87 -11.50 43.00
C VAL A 182 10.83 -11.69 41.92
N THR A 183 9.98 -12.71 42.06
CA THR A 183 8.87 -12.97 41.15
C THR A 183 7.59 -12.37 41.69
N LEU A 184 6.92 -11.56 40.88
CA LEU A 184 5.53 -11.16 41.07
C LEU A 184 4.70 -12.01 40.09
N GLY A 185 4.00 -13.02 40.61
CA GLY A 185 3.20 -13.95 39.80
C GLY A 185 1.78 -13.46 39.55
N GLU A 186 1.08 -14.11 38.61
CA GLU A 186 -0.35 -13.84 38.39
C GLU A 186 -1.16 -14.07 39.68
N GLY A 187 -1.85 -13.02 40.13
CA GLY A 187 -2.63 -12.98 41.37
C GLY A 187 -1.88 -12.51 42.62
N ASP A 188 -0.57 -12.28 42.54
CA ASP A 188 0.22 -11.74 43.66
C ASP A 188 -0.01 -10.22 43.81
N VAL A 189 0.14 -9.70 45.03
CA VAL A 189 -0.01 -8.26 45.35
C VAL A 189 1.28 -7.69 45.93
N VAL A 190 1.44 -6.37 45.84
CA VAL A 190 2.46 -5.62 46.58
C VAL A 190 1.83 -5.08 47.86
N THR A 191 2.39 -5.42 49.01
CA THR A 191 1.89 -5.01 50.33
C THR A 191 2.85 -4.02 50.98
N LEU A 192 2.34 -2.86 51.38
CA LEU A 192 3.09 -1.82 52.08
C LEU A 192 2.52 -1.63 53.48
N THR A 193 3.36 -1.84 54.49
CA THR A 193 3.03 -1.59 55.90
C THR A 193 3.99 -0.57 56.49
N ILE A 194 3.46 0.49 57.10
CA ILE A 194 4.25 1.55 57.74
C ILE A 194 3.75 1.72 59.18
N GLN A 195 4.68 1.59 60.12
CA GLN A 195 4.46 1.90 61.53
C GLN A 195 5.23 3.16 61.91
N VAL A 196 4.59 4.04 62.68
CA VAL A 196 5.25 5.24 63.21
C VAL A 196 5.66 5.01 64.64
N THR A 197 6.85 5.47 65.01
CA THR A 197 7.30 5.61 66.40
C THR A 197 7.45 7.10 66.71
N HIS A 198 6.52 7.63 67.51
CA HIS A 198 6.44 9.06 67.80
C HIS A 198 6.79 9.40 69.26
N GLY A 199 7.79 10.25 69.45
CA GLY A 199 8.35 10.60 70.77
C GLY A 199 7.80 11.86 71.44
N CYS A 200 6.87 12.61 70.82
CA CYS A 200 6.39 13.90 71.35
C CYS A 200 5.00 13.81 72.00
N ILE A 201 4.91 14.06 73.32
CA ILE A 201 3.67 13.97 74.13
C ILE A 201 2.72 15.15 73.93
N SER A 202 3.22 16.30 73.48
CA SER A 202 2.46 17.56 73.44
C SER A 202 1.90 17.93 72.06
N SER A 203 2.16 17.15 71.02
CA SER A 203 1.67 17.43 69.66
C SER A 203 1.27 16.12 68.96
N GLN A 204 0.29 16.22 68.06
CA GLN A 204 -0.17 15.10 67.25
C GLN A 204 0.56 15.13 65.91
N GLY A 205 0.88 13.97 65.33
CA GLY A 205 1.44 13.89 63.98
C GLY A 205 0.39 13.54 62.92
N ARG A 206 0.66 13.86 61.65
CA ARG A 206 -0.14 13.51 60.48
C ARG A 206 0.77 12.94 59.38
N VAL A 207 0.47 11.73 58.91
CA VAL A 207 1.04 11.19 57.66
C VAL A 207 0.12 11.56 56.51
N TYR A 208 0.70 11.98 55.39
CA TYR A 208 -0.01 12.46 54.20
C TYR A 208 0.10 11.49 53.03
N TRP A 209 -0.91 11.49 52.17
CA TRP A 209 -0.90 10.79 50.89
C TRP A 209 -1.83 11.48 49.88
N ASP A 210 -1.80 11.03 48.63
CA ASP A 210 -2.73 11.44 47.56
C ASP A 210 -2.72 12.95 47.23
N ALA A 211 -1.56 13.61 47.36
CA ALA A 211 -1.35 14.96 46.86
C ALA A 211 0.04 15.09 46.20
N TYR A 212 0.11 15.93 45.18
CA TYR A 212 1.28 16.11 44.31
C TYR A 212 2.59 16.36 45.08
N GLN A 213 2.55 17.16 46.17
CA GLN A 213 3.75 17.52 46.95
C GLN A 213 4.03 16.61 48.16
N SER A 214 3.14 15.65 48.47
CA SER A 214 3.21 14.86 49.71
C SER A 214 2.67 13.45 49.54
N ALA A 215 2.91 12.86 48.37
CA ALA A 215 2.44 11.53 48.03
C ALA A 215 3.34 10.46 48.65
N THR A 216 2.90 9.87 49.76
CA THR A 216 3.53 8.65 50.29
C THR A 216 3.47 7.55 49.23
N ARG A 217 4.63 6.98 48.88
CA ARG A 217 4.79 6.08 47.73
C ARG A 217 5.87 5.04 47.94
N ALA A 218 5.73 3.91 47.25
CA ALA A 218 6.78 2.94 47.01
C ALA A 218 7.26 3.07 45.55
N VAL A 219 8.57 3.02 45.35
CA VAL A 219 9.22 3.06 44.03
C VAL A 219 10.00 1.77 43.88
N LEU A 220 9.70 1.02 42.83
CA LEU A 220 10.35 -0.24 42.50
C LEU A 220 11.20 -0.04 41.24
N SER A 221 12.48 -0.38 41.30
CA SER A 221 13.40 -0.26 40.16
C SER A 221 13.57 -1.59 39.42
N GLY A 222 13.68 -1.55 38.09
CA GLY A 222 13.95 -2.70 37.24
C GLY A 222 12.95 -2.84 36.09
N GLU A 223 13.24 -3.77 35.18
CA GLU A 223 12.45 -3.97 33.96
C GLU A 223 11.11 -4.66 34.25
N MET A 224 10.02 -3.90 34.42
CA MET A 224 8.67 -4.46 34.63
C MET A 224 7.84 -4.60 33.35
N LEU A 225 8.08 -3.73 32.39
CA LEU A 225 7.23 -3.55 31.22
C LEU A 225 7.80 -4.33 30.03
N GLN A 226 6.96 -5.05 29.31
CA GLN A 226 7.38 -5.84 28.15
C GLN A 226 6.48 -5.60 26.93
N PRO A 227 6.19 -4.34 26.55
CA PRO A 227 5.30 -4.07 25.41
C PRO A 227 5.87 -4.63 24.10
N GLU A 228 4.97 -5.00 23.20
CA GLU A 228 5.29 -5.44 21.85
C GLU A 228 4.72 -4.43 20.83
N LEU A 229 5.52 -4.07 19.83
CA LEU A 229 5.12 -3.20 18.73
C LEU A 229 5.56 -3.83 17.41
N GLU A 230 4.60 -4.07 16.53
CA GLU A 230 4.82 -4.60 15.19
C GLU A 230 4.29 -3.60 14.16
N VAL A 231 5.08 -3.32 13.12
CA VAL A 231 4.70 -2.42 12.04
C VAL A 231 4.98 -3.11 10.72
N ASN A 232 3.92 -3.28 9.91
CA ASN A 232 4.01 -3.92 8.60
C ASN A 232 3.46 -2.97 7.54
N ALA A 233 4.24 -2.71 6.50
CA ALA A 233 3.76 -2.04 5.30
C ALA A 233 3.29 -3.09 4.30
N ASP A 234 2.04 -2.98 3.87
CA ASP A 234 1.45 -3.92 2.93
C ASP A 234 1.87 -3.63 1.48
N ALA A 235 1.43 -4.49 0.54
CA ALA A 235 1.73 -4.30 -0.87
C ALA A 235 1.24 -2.94 -1.40
N ASN A 236 0.12 -2.40 -0.89
CA ASN A 236 -0.40 -1.10 -1.31
C ASN A 236 0.32 0.09 -0.66
N GLY A 237 1.34 -0.16 0.17
CA GLY A 237 2.03 0.86 0.96
C GLY A 237 1.19 1.38 2.13
N LEU A 238 0.10 0.70 2.51
CA LEU A 238 -0.62 1.01 3.74
C LEU A 238 0.14 0.41 4.92
N VAL A 239 0.29 1.20 5.98
CA VAL A 239 1.00 0.77 7.19
C VAL A 239 0.00 0.30 8.21
N ARG A 240 0.20 -0.92 8.69
CA ARG A 240 -0.50 -1.49 9.84
C ARG A 240 0.44 -1.47 11.04
N ILE A 241 -0.06 -0.92 12.13
CA ILE A 241 0.65 -0.81 13.41
C ILE A 241 -0.12 -1.66 14.42
N GLU A 242 0.57 -2.54 15.11
CA GLU A 242 0.02 -3.38 16.17
C GLU A 242 0.80 -3.19 17.45
N PHE A 243 0.09 -2.88 18.54
CA PHE A 243 0.68 -2.68 19.86
C PHE A 243 0.01 -3.60 20.88
N THR A 244 0.82 -4.39 21.58
CA THR A 244 0.36 -5.21 22.71
C THR A 244 0.86 -4.58 24.02
N PRO A 245 -0.02 -3.96 24.83
CA PRO A 245 0.36 -3.40 26.13
C PRO A 245 0.56 -4.52 27.14
N ILE A 246 1.81 -4.80 27.52
CA ILE A 246 2.16 -5.85 28.49
C ILE A 246 2.78 -5.20 29.73
N SER A 247 2.00 -5.18 30.81
CA SER A 247 2.37 -4.68 32.13
C SER A 247 1.92 -5.67 33.22
N PRO A 248 2.61 -5.76 34.37
CA PRO A 248 2.19 -6.59 35.49
C PRO A 248 0.77 -6.27 35.98
N TRP A 249 0.29 -5.04 35.77
CA TRP A 249 -1.06 -4.60 36.18
C TRP A 249 -2.07 -4.60 35.03
N GLY A 250 -1.73 -5.20 33.88
CA GLY A 250 -2.61 -5.31 32.71
C GLY A 250 -2.53 -4.13 31.75
N GLY A 251 -3.35 -4.19 30.69
CA GLY A 251 -3.34 -3.21 29.61
C GLY A 251 -3.83 -1.81 30.00
N ASP A 252 -4.64 -1.72 31.06
CA ASP A 252 -5.19 -0.44 31.55
C ASP A 252 -4.15 0.47 32.21
N ASP A 253 -2.95 -0.06 32.51
CA ASP A 253 -1.80 0.72 32.97
C ASP A 253 -1.32 1.74 31.92
N TYR A 254 -1.65 1.51 30.65
CA TYR A 254 -1.39 2.40 29.52
C TYR A 254 -2.58 3.35 29.33
N SER A 255 -2.48 4.53 29.92
CA SER A 255 -3.57 5.51 30.00
C SER A 255 -3.87 6.23 28.68
N TRP A 256 -2.83 6.48 27.88
CA TRP A 256 -2.92 7.22 26.63
C TRP A 256 -1.77 6.86 25.67
N GLN A 257 -1.96 7.13 24.39
CA GLN A 257 -0.98 6.85 23.35
C GLN A 257 -1.01 7.91 22.25
N PHE A 258 0.15 8.17 21.67
CA PHE A 258 0.34 9.00 20.49
C PHE A 258 1.23 8.22 19.52
N ILE A 259 0.80 8.10 18.27
CA ILE A 259 1.53 7.34 17.24
C ILE A 259 1.59 8.20 15.98
N ASP A 260 2.81 8.54 15.56
CA ASP A 260 3.09 9.34 14.37
C ASP A 260 3.83 8.51 13.32
N ILE A 261 3.31 8.51 12.09
CA ILE A 261 4.03 7.99 10.92
C ILE A 261 4.82 9.14 10.29
N VAL A 262 6.15 8.99 10.21
CA VAL A 262 7.05 10.03 9.72
C VAL A 262 7.90 9.52 8.56
N GLY A 263 7.91 10.28 7.46
CA GLY A 263 8.75 10.08 6.28
C GLY A 263 8.14 10.68 5.01
N PRO A 264 8.76 10.47 3.84
CA PRO A 264 9.99 9.71 3.64
C PRO A 264 11.22 10.44 4.22
N LEU A 265 12.08 9.70 4.93
CA LEU A 265 13.28 10.22 5.57
C LEU A 265 14.45 10.28 4.58
N GLY A 266 15.31 11.31 4.72
CA GLY A 266 16.52 11.45 3.90
C GLY A 266 17.60 10.40 4.23
N GLY A 267 17.62 9.95 5.49
CA GLY A 267 18.54 8.94 6.00
C GLY A 267 18.12 8.43 7.38
N TRP A 268 18.80 7.38 7.86
CA TRP A 268 18.47 6.75 9.14
C TRP A 268 18.85 7.61 10.35
N GLU A 269 19.73 8.59 10.15
CA GLU A 269 20.11 9.59 11.14
C GLU A 269 18.95 10.51 11.57
N GLU A 270 17.93 10.65 10.72
CA GLU A 270 16.70 11.39 11.01
C GLU A 270 15.69 10.54 11.77
N ALA A 271 15.86 9.22 11.79
CA ALA A 271 14.92 8.25 12.33
C ALA A 271 15.04 8.07 13.85
N ARG A 272 14.80 9.15 14.59
CA ARG A 272 14.87 9.23 16.05
C ARG A 272 13.60 9.88 16.61
N HIS A 273 13.33 9.64 17.88
CA HIS A 273 12.22 10.26 18.59
C HIS A 273 12.26 11.79 18.42
N LEU A 274 11.12 12.38 18.08
CA LEU A 274 10.99 13.78 17.77
C LEU A 274 10.43 14.56 18.97
N SER A 275 11.29 15.33 19.63
CA SER A 275 10.89 16.21 20.75
C SER A 275 10.04 17.43 20.33
N THR A 276 9.66 17.50 19.06
CA THR A 276 8.84 18.57 18.48
C THR A 276 8.10 18.01 17.29
N LYS A 277 6.87 18.47 17.05
CA LYS A 277 6.07 18.02 15.90
C LYS A 277 6.89 18.01 14.60
N PRO A 278 6.86 16.90 13.84
CA PRO A 278 7.55 16.81 12.56
C PRO A 278 7.13 17.92 11.61
N ALA A 279 8.01 18.23 10.66
CA ALA A 279 7.70 19.18 9.61
C ALA A 279 6.51 18.65 8.77
N GLU A 280 5.67 19.55 8.25
CA GLU A 280 4.44 19.19 7.54
C GLU A 280 4.70 18.32 6.30
N ASP A 281 5.92 18.38 5.74
CA ASP A 281 6.37 17.59 4.59
C ASP A 281 6.84 16.17 4.95
N SER A 282 7.20 15.90 6.21
CA SER A 282 7.60 14.57 6.69
C SER A 282 6.55 13.92 7.60
N HIS A 283 5.57 14.67 8.09
CA HIS A 283 4.47 14.15 8.90
C HIS A 283 3.40 13.53 8.00
N VAL A 284 3.24 12.21 8.07
CA VAL A 284 2.24 11.50 7.25
C VAL A 284 0.90 11.48 7.98
N GLU A 285 0.83 10.83 9.14
CA GLU A 285 -0.40 10.63 9.91
C GLU A 285 -0.12 10.55 11.41
N HIS A 286 -1.13 10.92 12.19
CA HIS A 286 -1.13 10.94 13.66
C HIS A 286 -2.33 10.15 14.19
N PHE A 287 -2.10 9.30 15.19
CA PHE A 287 -3.13 8.52 15.85
C PHE A 287 -3.07 8.66 17.37
N GLU A 288 -4.25 8.77 17.98
CA GLU A 288 -4.44 8.71 19.43
C GLU A 288 -5.34 7.53 19.84
N ILE A 289 -6.26 7.14 18.96
CA ILE A 289 -7.30 6.14 19.24
C ILE A 289 -7.10 4.95 18.30
N PRO A 290 -7.07 3.70 18.81
CA PRO A 290 -6.99 2.51 17.98
C PRO A 290 -8.22 2.37 17.08
N HIS A 291 -8.00 1.93 15.84
CA HIS A 291 -9.09 1.67 14.89
C HIS A 291 -9.78 0.33 15.18
N GLY A 292 -9.09 -0.59 15.87
CA GLY A 292 -9.64 -1.87 16.29
C GLY A 292 -8.71 -2.59 17.26
N SER A 293 -9.11 -3.81 17.63
CA SER A 293 -8.31 -4.69 18.48
C SER A 293 -8.44 -6.14 18.01
N ARG A 294 -7.36 -6.92 18.16
CA ARG A 294 -7.39 -8.37 17.89
C ARG A 294 -6.87 -9.16 19.09
N LEU A 295 -7.34 -10.40 19.23
CA LEU A 295 -6.78 -11.34 20.19
C LEU A 295 -5.45 -11.88 19.67
N VAL A 296 -4.44 -11.90 20.54
CA VAL A 296 -3.11 -12.47 20.29
C VAL A 296 -2.86 -13.64 21.24
N GLU A 297 -1.64 -14.18 21.21
CA GLU A 297 -1.26 -15.29 22.08
C GLU A 297 -1.52 -14.98 23.56
N ALA A 298 -1.78 -16.02 24.35
CA ALA A 298 -2.14 -15.92 25.76
C ALA A 298 -3.43 -15.11 26.05
N ASN A 299 -4.37 -15.01 25.09
CA ASN A 299 -5.64 -14.28 25.25
C ASN A 299 -5.46 -12.78 25.55
N ARG A 300 -4.33 -12.21 25.09
CA ARG A 300 -4.04 -10.78 25.17
C ARG A 300 -4.71 -10.03 24.03
N THR A 301 -4.91 -8.73 24.22
CA THR A 301 -5.50 -7.85 23.21
C THR A 301 -4.42 -6.95 22.61
N ALA A 302 -4.19 -7.05 21.31
CA ALA A 302 -3.39 -6.09 20.56
C ALA A 302 -4.28 -4.99 19.99
N LEU A 303 -3.84 -3.75 20.13
CA LEU A 303 -4.44 -2.55 19.56
C LEU A 303 -3.92 -2.35 18.14
N VAL A 304 -4.79 -2.00 17.19
CA VAL A 304 -4.44 -1.94 15.76
C VAL A 304 -4.79 -0.58 15.17
N TRP A 305 -3.84 -0.02 14.41
CA TRP A 305 -4.01 1.16 13.56
C TRP A 305 -3.67 0.80 12.11
N ILE A 306 -4.28 1.52 11.18
CA ILE A 306 -3.98 1.41 9.76
C ILE A 306 -3.90 2.80 9.15
N SER A 307 -2.91 3.02 8.29
CA SER A 307 -2.79 4.29 7.59
C SER A 307 -3.91 4.47 6.58
N ASN A 308 -4.36 5.71 6.38
CA ASN A 308 -5.30 6.06 5.32
C ASN A 308 -4.55 6.41 4.03
N ALA A 309 -3.36 6.99 4.16
CA ALA A 309 -2.45 7.29 3.07
C ALA A 309 -1.58 6.08 2.70
N THR A 310 -1.44 5.84 1.40
CA THR A 310 -0.46 4.91 0.82
C THR A 310 0.92 5.56 0.84
N LEU A 311 1.87 4.95 1.54
CA LEU A 311 3.25 5.40 1.60
C LEU A 311 3.97 5.14 0.27
N GLN A 312 4.79 6.10 -0.15
CA GLN A 312 5.67 5.91 -1.31
C GLN A 312 6.91 5.10 -0.91
N PRO A 313 7.59 4.41 -1.84
CA PRO A 313 8.85 3.74 -1.54
C PRO A 313 9.86 4.68 -0.88
N GLY A 314 10.47 4.23 0.22
CA GLY A 314 11.37 5.05 1.02
C GLY A 314 11.49 4.59 2.46
N LYS A 315 12.25 5.36 3.25
CA LYS A 315 12.49 5.08 4.67
C LYS A 315 11.49 5.83 5.52
N TYR A 316 10.92 5.15 6.50
CA TYR A 316 9.93 5.71 7.41
C TYR A 316 10.23 5.30 8.84
N MET A 317 9.62 6.01 9.78
CA MET A 317 9.54 5.58 11.15
C MET A 317 8.12 5.75 11.68
N VAL A 318 7.74 4.88 12.61
CA VAL A 318 6.65 5.12 13.53
C VAL A 318 7.26 5.62 14.83
N ASP A 319 6.94 6.85 15.21
CA ASP A 319 7.31 7.44 16.48
C ASP A 319 6.11 7.33 17.42
N SER A 320 6.23 6.55 18.49
CA SER A 320 5.14 6.27 19.42
C SER A 320 5.50 6.68 20.84
N CYS A 321 4.55 7.30 21.52
CA CYS A 321 4.60 7.67 22.93
C CYS A 321 3.42 7.02 23.64
N PHE A 322 3.69 6.28 24.72
CA PHE A 322 2.67 5.64 25.54
C PHE A 322 2.79 6.15 26.98
N ILE A 323 1.72 6.80 27.46
CA ILE A 323 1.63 7.41 28.78
C ILE A 323 1.20 6.36 29.79
N LEU A 324 2.06 6.09 30.76
CA LEU A 324 1.78 5.20 31.87
C LEU A 324 0.96 5.92 32.95
N THR A 325 0.05 5.18 33.58
CA THR A 325 -0.81 5.69 34.67
C THR A 325 0.01 6.21 35.86
N ALA A 326 1.19 5.64 36.07
CA ALA A 326 2.13 6.01 37.13
C ALA A 326 3.09 7.15 36.79
N GLY A 327 3.12 7.63 35.54
CA GLY A 327 3.97 8.76 35.16
C GLY A 327 3.26 10.10 35.40
N ASP A 328 4.03 11.18 35.53
CA ASP A 328 3.47 12.53 35.62
C ASP A 328 2.90 12.97 34.26
N TYR A 329 1.59 13.16 34.18
CA TYR A 329 0.91 13.65 32.98
C TYR A 329 1.38 15.03 32.49
N ASN A 330 2.07 15.82 33.31
CA ASN A 330 2.64 17.11 32.87
C ASN A 330 3.99 16.94 32.16
N GLU A 331 4.59 15.75 32.21
CA GLU A 331 5.79 15.42 31.45
C GLU A 331 5.39 14.80 30.11
N ASP A 332 5.56 15.55 29.03
CA ASP A 332 5.43 14.99 27.69
C ASP A 332 6.55 13.97 27.45
N CYS A 333 6.35 13.02 26.53
CA CYS A 333 7.38 12.07 26.08
C CYS A 333 8.62 12.73 25.46
N ASP A 334 8.65 14.05 25.34
CA ASP A 334 9.73 14.85 24.77
C ASP A 334 10.95 15.03 25.71
N SER A 335 10.83 14.67 27.00
CA SER A 335 11.91 14.82 27.99
C SER A 335 12.87 13.61 28.00
N GLU A 336 14.18 13.85 28.16
CA GLU A 336 15.19 12.77 28.27
C GLU A 336 15.00 11.90 29.53
N ASP A 337 14.29 12.42 30.54
CA ASP A 337 13.98 11.76 31.81
C ASP A 337 12.50 11.39 31.94
N SER A 338 11.77 11.23 30.82
CA SER A 338 10.33 10.96 30.84
C SER A 338 10.00 9.64 31.55
N ASP A 339 9.02 9.68 32.47
CA ASP A 339 8.43 8.50 33.11
C ASP A 339 7.46 7.72 32.18
N HIS A 340 7.53 7.96 30.87
CA HIS A 340 6.69 7.36 29.84
C HIS A 340 7.48 6.51 28.85
N ILE A 341 6.76 5.71 28.06
CA ILE A 341 7.39 4.80 27.10
C ILE A 341 7.45 5.48 25.74
N VAL A 342 8.65 5.50 25.15
CA VAL A 342 8.88 5.92 23.77
C VAL A 342 9.31 4.72 22.93
N ALA A 343 8.68 4.55 21.78
CA ALA A 343 8.98 3.51 20.81
C ALA A 343 9.23 4.12 19.43
N VAL A 344 10.41 3.90 18.88
CA VAL A 344 10.75 4.33 17.51
C VAL A 344 10.94 3.09 16.64
N TYR A 345 9.93 2.77 15.84
CA TYR A 345 9.95 1.66 14.90
C TYR A 345 10.42 2.14 13.53
N ARG A 346 11.58 1.67 13.07
CA ARG A 346 12.16 2.05 11.77
C ARG A 346 11.91 0.97 10.73
N PHE A 347 11.30 1.35 9.61
CA PHE A 347 10.99 0.44 8.51
C PHE A 347 11.22 1.09 7.16
N GLU A 348 11.37 0.27 6.13
CA GLU A 348 11.55 0.72 4.75
C GLU A 348 10.40 0.16 3.92
N VAL A 349 9.70 1.03 3.21
CA VAL A 349 8.73 0.63 2.20
C VAL A 349 9.54 0.32 0.95
N GLU A 350 9.69 -0.97 0.66
CA GLU A 350 10.42 -1.42 -0.51
C GLU A 350 9.74 -0.88 -1.78
N SER A 351 10.54 -0.48 -2.76
CA SER A 351 10.01 -0.20 -4.08
C SER A 351 9.47 -1.49 -4.67
N GLN A 352 8.18 -1.53 -5.00
CA GLN A 352 7.58 -2.65 -5.74
C GLN A 352 8.24 -2.95 -7.10
N ASP A 353 9.15 -2.09 -7.58
CA ASP A 353 9.74 -2.21 -8.92
C ASP A 353 10.81 -3.31 -8.98
N ASN A 354 10.38 -4.57 -8.93
CA ASN A 354 11.19 -5.76 -9.22
C ASN A 354 11.34 -5.99 -10.74
N ALA A 355 11.02 -4.97 -11.56
CA ALA A 355 11.08 -5.07 -13.01
C ALA A 355 12.50 -5.40 -13.50
N ILE A 356 12.63 -6.58 -14.11
CA ILE A 356 13.83 -7.05 -14.82
C ILE A 356 14.18 -6.06 -15.94
N ALA A 357 13.15 -5.54 -16.62
CA ALA A 357 13.31 -4.49 -17.62
C ALA A 357 12.02 -3.65 -17.75
N GLY A 358 12.10 -2.36 -17.43
CA GLY A 358 11.03 -1.40 -17.70
C GLY A 358 10.87 -1.10 -19.20
N SER A 359 9.72 -0.54 -19.58
CA SER A 359 9.36 -0.17 -20.97
C SER A 359 10.38 0.77 -21.63
N GLY A 360 11.12 1.53 -20.84
CA GLY A 360 12.25 2.36 -21.29
C GLY A 360 13.26 1.58 -22.12
N TRP A 361 13.59 0.32 -21.78
CA TRP A 361 14.53 -0.51 -22.54
C TRP A 361 14.16 -0.72 -24.01
N PHE A 362 12.90 -0.48 -24.38
CA PHE A 362 12.47 -0.52 -25.77
C PHE A 362 13.20 0.50 -26.67
N TRP A 363 13.80 1.57 -26.13
CA TRP A 363 14.64 2.47 -26.93
C TRP A 363 15.80 1.71 -27.60
N LEU A 364 16.41 0.75 -26.90
CA LEU A 364 17.45 -0.12 -27.44
C LEU A 364 16.89 -1.05 -28.51
N VAL A 365 15.69 -1.60 -28.31
CA VAL A 365 15.02 -2.49 -29.27
C VAL A 365 14.71 -1.73 -30.56
N SER A 366 14.16 -0.52 -30.46
CA SER A 366 13.81 0.31 -31.62
C SER A 366 15.05 0.69 -32.45
N ILE A 367 16.09 1.21 -31.80
CA ILE A 367 17.34 1.61 -32.48
C ILE A 367 18.07 0.38 -33.05
N SER A 368 18.12 -0.73 -32.32
CA SER A 368 18.73 -1.98 -32.81
C SER A 368 17.96 -2.54 -34.01
N THR A 369 16.64 -2.45 -34.00
CA THR A 369 15.77 -2.88 -35.12
C THR A 369 16.03 -2.02 -36.35
N LEU A 370 16.14 -0.69 -36.20
CA LEU A 370 16.51 0.22 -37.28
C LEU A 370 17.89 -0.12 -37.86
N LEU A 371 18.90 -0.27 -37.01
CA LEU A 371 20.27 -0.59 -37.44
C LEU A 371 20.35 -1.96 -38.12
N GLY A 372 19.66 -2.97 -37.58
CA GLY A 372 19.55 -4.30 -38.16
C GLY A 372 18.86 -4.26 -39.53
N TYR A 373 17.76 -3.53 -39.64
CA TYR A 373 17.05 -3.32 -40.90
C TYR A 373 17.96 -2.65 -41.94
N LEU A 374 18.63 -1.55 -41.58
CA LEU A 374 19.58 -0.86 -42.46
C LEU A 374 20.74 -1.77 -42.87
N GLY A 375 21.29 -2.55 -41.94
CA GLY A 375 22.36 -3.51 -42.19
C GLY A 375 21.98 -4.59 -43.21
N LEU A 376 20.74 -5.08 -43.16
CA LEU A 376 20.22 -6.01 -44.18
C LEU A 376 20.04 -5.32 -45.54
N ARG A 377 19.58 -4.06 -45.55
CA ARG A 377 19.34 -3.29 -46.78
C ARG A 377 20.62 -2.82 -47.46
N LEU A 378 21.73 -2.65 -46.74
CA LEU A 378 23.05 -2.33 -47.34
C LEU A 378 23.47 -3.35 -48.40
N LYS A 379 23.03 -4.61 -48.30
CA LYS A 379 23.26 -5.65 -49.32
C LYS A 379 22.51 -5.41 -50.63
N SER A 380 21.41 -4.65 -50.59
CA SER A 380 20.52 -4.37 -51.71
C SER A 380 20.71 -2.96 -52.30
N GLY A 381 21.56 -2.12 -51.69
CA GLY A 381 21.86 -0.75 -52.14
C GLY A 381 21.60 0.31 -51.07
N LEU A 382 22.22 1.49 -51.21
CA LEU A 382 22.03 2.59 -50.28
C LEU A 382 20.67 3.27 -50.50
N LEU A 383 19.92 3.48 -49.43
CA LEU A 383 18.65 4.21 -49.48
C LEU A 383 18.90 5.73 -49.64
N PRO A 384 18.00 6.47 -50.34
CA PRO A 384 18.07 7.92 -50.38
C PRO A 384 18.07 8.52 -48.97
N TRP A 385 18.83 9.61 -48.76
CA TRP A 385 18.92 10.27 -47.46
C TRP A 385 17.54 10.69 -46.88
N PRO A 386 16.52 11.14 -47.66
CA PRO A 386 15.22 11.46 -47.09
C PRO A 386 14.49 10.22 -46.56
N THR A 387 14.69 9.05 -47.20
CA THR A 387 14.13 7.78 -46.72
C THR A 387 14.79 7.38 -45.41
N LEU A 388 16.10 7.58 -45.25
CA LEU A 388 16.80 7.30 -43.99
C LEU A 388 16.27 8.16 -42.84
N VAL A 389 16.04 9.46 -43.09
CA VAL A 389 15.41 10.36 -42.11
C VAL A 389 14.00 9.87 -41.77
N LEU A 390 13.21 9.49 -42.76
CA LEU A 390 11.86 8.97 -42.55
C LEU A 390 11.84 7.71 -41.68
N LEU A 391 12.79 6.78 -41.90
CA LEU A 391 12.92 5.56 -41.11
C LEU A 391 13.38 5.84 -39.67
N LEU A 392 14.28 6.80 -39.48
CA LEU A 392 14.69 7.23 -38.14
C LEU A 392 13.51 7.86 -37.37
N VAL A 393 12.76 8.75 -38.00
CA VAL A 393 11.57 9.36 -37.38
C VAL A 393 10.51 8.31 -37.08
N LEU A 394 10.34 7.28 -37.92
CA LEU A 394 9.44 6.16 -37.62
C LEU A 394 9.88 5.39 -36.38
N ALA A 395 11.16 5.03 -36.28
CA ALA A 395 11.72 4.32 -35.13
C ALA A 395 11.62 5.14 -33.82
N LEU A 396 11.80 6.46 -33.89
CA LEU A 396 11.59 7.33 -32.74
C LEU A 396 10.10 7.46 -32.39
N SER A 397 9.23 7.57 -33.39
CA SER A 397 7.78 7.66 -33.17
C SER A 397 7.19 6.40 -32.56
N SER A 398 7.78 5.23 -32.81
CA SER A 398 7.33 3.97 -32.22
C SER A 398 7.68 3.84 -30.73
N MET A 399 8.43 4.80 -30.16
CA MET A 399 8.67 4.84 -28.71
C MET A 399 7.40 5.18 -27.94
N ALA A 400 6.53 6.03 -28.47
CA ALA A 400 5.26 6.39 -27.82
C ALA A 400 4.36 5.17 -27.59
N PRO A 401 4.03 4.33 -28.59
CA PRO A 401 3.29 3.09 -28.35
C PRO A 401 4.08 2.05 -27.57
N ALA A 402 5.41 2.07 -27.60
CA ALA A 402 6.21 1.13 -26.80
C ALA A 402 6.24 1.48 -25.30
N ALA A 403 6.09 2.76 -24.96
CA ALA A 403 6.06 3.21 -23.57
C ALA A 403 4.83 2.69 -22.81
N THR A 404 3.78 2.25 -23.52
CA THR A 404 2.59 1.63 -22.93
C THR A 404 2.74 0.12 -22.75
N LEU A 405 3.87 -0.48 -23.16
CA LEU A 405 4.15 -1.88 -22.88
C LEU A 405 4.41 -2.07 -21.38
N PRO A 406 3.94 -3.17 -20.79
CA PRO A 406 4.17 -3.47 -19.39
C PRO A 406 5.66 -3.72 -19.10
N SER A 407 6.11 -3.41 -17.90
CA SER A 407 7.43 -3.81 -17.39
C SER A 407 7.53 -5.34 -17.33
N LEU A 408 8.73 -5.87 -17.61
CA LEU A 408 8.99 -7.30 -17.49
C LEU A 408 9.32 -7.63 -16.03
N GLU A 409 8.40 -8.29 -15.35
CA GLU A 409 8.51 -8.70 -13.96
C GLU A 409 7.87 -10.08 -13.78
N PHE A 410 8.42 -10.88 -12.85
CA PHE A 410 7.85 -12.19 -12.54
C PHE A 410 6.58 -12.02 -11.73
N GLY A 411 5.51 -12.68 -12.15
CA GLY A 411 4.23 -12.64 -11.44
C GLY A 411 3.42 -11.37 -11.65
N ALA A 412 3.89 -10.41 -12.45
CA ALA A 412 3.21 -9.16 -12.68
C ALA A 412 1.80 -9.34 -13.25
N THR A 413 0.85 -8.66 -12.63
CA THR A 413 -0.51 -8.44 -13.14
C THR A 413 -0.70 -6.97 -13.47
N ARG A 414 -1.75 -6.63 -14.22
CA ARG A 414 -2.07 -5.25 -14.60
C ARG A 414 -3.39 -4.87 -13.96
N ASP A 415 -3.49 -3.64 -13.45
CA ASP A 415 -4.72 -3.14 -12.83
C ASP A 415 -5.93 -3.25 -13.76
N ASP A 416 -5.73 -2.88 -15.04
CA ASP A 416 -6.73 -2.97 -16.11
C ASP A 416 -6.69 -4.36 -16.78
N SER A 417 -6.91 -5.45 -16.04
CA SER A 417 -6.91 -6.81 -16.60
C SER A 417 -8.18 -7.60 -16.29
N SER A 418 -8.26 -8.82 -16.83
CA SER A 418 -9.26 -9.80 -16.41
C SER A 418 -9.00 -10.20 -14.97
N ALA A 419 -10.07 -10.34 -14.17
CA ALA A 419 -9.93 -10.89 -12.83
C ALA A 419 -9.38 -12.34 -12.91
N PRO A 420 -8.46 -12.74 -12.01
CA PRO A 420 -7.95 -14.10 -11.96
C PRO A 420 -9.10 -15.08 -11.66
N THR A 421 -9.10 -16.23 -12.32
CA THR A 421 -10.03 -17.30 -11.97
C THR A 421 -9.59 -17.94 -10.66
N PHE A 422 -10.47 -17.96 -9.67
CA PHE A 422 -10.23 -18.63 -8.40
C PHE A 422 -11.38 -19.58 -8.05
N SER A 423 -11.08 -20.53 -7.16
CA SER A 423 -12.04 -21.42 -6.50
C SER A 423 -11.59 -21.55 -5.06
N LEU A 424 -12.12 -20.68 -4.19
CA LEU A 424 -11.68 -20.58 -2.80
C LEU A 424 -12.69 -21.27 -1.87
N LEU A 425 -12.19 -21.81 -0.76
CA LEU A 425 -13.04 -22.38 0.28
C LEU A 425 -13.76 -21.26 1.05
N GLN A 426 -15.03 -21.48 1.35
CA GLN A 426 -15.78 -20.62 2.26
C GLN A 426 -15.46 -20.94 3.72
N HIS A 427 -15.57 -19.91 4.56
CA HIS A 427 -15.52 -20.09 6.00
C HIS A 427 -16.70 -20.96 6.47
N PRO A 428 -16.49 -21.95 7.37
CA PRO A 428 -17.51 -22.93 7.78
C PRO A 428 -18.84 -22.34 8.27
N SER A 429 -18.82 -21.14 8.84
CA SER A 429 -20.05 -20.45 9.29
C SER A 429 -20.83 -19.78 8.16
N THR A 430 -20.20 -19.51 7.01
CA THR A 430 -20.85 -18.94 5.82
C THR A 430 -21.19 -20.00 4.77
N GLY A 431 -20.53 -21.16 4.82
CA GLY A 431 -20.84 -22.34 4.01
C GLY A 431 -19.70 -23.37 4.03
N GLN A 432 -19.93 -24.54 3.42
CA GLN A 432 -18.94 -25.63 3.35
C GLN A 432 -18.44 -25.91 1.93
N GLU A 433 -18.94 -25.16 0.94
CA GLU A 433 -18.61 -25.38 -0.47
C GLU A 433 -17.58 -24.34 -0.94
N SER A 434 -16.73 -24.73 -1.87
CA SER A 434 -15.85 -23.81 -2.56
C SER A 434 -16.67 -22.93 -3.51
N VAL A 435 -16.39 -21.63 -3.53
CA VAL A 435 -17.01 -20.70 -4.48
C VAL A 435 -16.00 -20.22 -5.48
N SER A 436 -16.38 -20.29 -6.76
CA SER A 436 -15.58 -19.75 -7.85
C SER A 436 -16.05 -18.35 -8.26
N LEU A 437 -15.17 -17.61 -8.93
CA LEU A 437 -15.53 -16.31 -9.52
C LEU A 437 -16.73 -16.43 -10.49
N ASN A 438 -16.83 -17.53 -11.23
CA ASN A 438 -17.94 -17.75 -12.16
C ASN A 438 -19.28 -17.95 -11.43
N ASP A 439 -19.25 -18.55 -10.23
CA ASP A 439 -20.44 -18.71 -9.41
C ASP A 439 -20.93 -17.36 -8.89
N LEU A 440 -20.00 -16.47 -8.51
CA LEU A 440 -20.31 -15.09 -8.10
C LEU A 440 -20.88 -14.24 -9.25
N LEU A 441 -20.33 -14.39 -10.46
CA LEU A 441 -20.80 -13.65 -11.65
C LEU A 441 -22.12 -14.21 -12.21
N SER A 442 -22.46 -15.46 -11.92
CA SER A 442 -23.63 -16.12 -12.51
C SER A 442 -24.94 -15.47 -12.05
N GLY A 443 -25.55 -14.67 -12.93
CA GLY A 443 -26.83 -14.01 -12.68
C GLY A 443 -26.72 -12.60 -12.09
N HIS A 444 -25.50 -12.08 -11.93
CA HIS A 444 -25.22 -10.74 -11.44
C HIS A 444 -24.55 -9.88 -12.51
N ASP A 445 -24.80 -8.57 -12.48
CA ASP A 445 -24.28 -7.58 -13.42
C ASP A 445 -22.84 -7.13 -13.06
N ALA A 446 -22.45 -7.30 -11.80
CA ALA A 446 -21.10 -7.06 -11.29
C ALA A 446 -20.85 -7.84 -9.99
N VAL A 447 -19.57 -8.00 -9.63
CA VAL A 447 -19.12 -8.52 -8.34
C VAL A 447 -18.28 -7.45 -7.64
N VAL A 448 -18.61 -7.17 -6.38
CA VAL A 448 -17.79 -6.33 -5.49
C VAL A 448 -17.03 -7.25 -4.55
N LEU A 449 -15.71 -7.26 -4.70
CA LEU A 449 -14.80 -8.14 -3.98
C LEU A 449 -13.95 -7.33 -3.01
N GLY A 450 -14.13 -7.55 -1.71
CA GLY A 450 -13.23 -7.02 -0.68
C GLY A 450 -12.11 -8.00 -0.40
N VAL A 451 -10.85 -7.57 -0.51
CA VAL A 451 -9.69 -8.31 -0.05
C VAL A 451 -9.25 -7.66 1.26
N PHE A 452 -8.97 -8.48 2.28
CA PHE A 452 -8.47 -7.97 3.55
C PHE A 452 -7.50 -8.96 4.20
N THR A 453 -6.56 -8.43 4.96
CA THR A 453 -5.65 -9.19 5.79
C THR A 453 -6.29 -9.57 7.12
N SER A 454 -6.02 -10.77 7.63
CA SER A 454 -6.60 -11.22 8.91
C SER A 454 -6.31 -10.21 10.04
N GLY A 455 -7.35 -9.84 10.79
CA GLY A 455 -7.29 -8.84 11.86
C GLY A 455 -7.30 -7.38 11.40
N SER A 456 -7.46 -7.10 10.10
CA SER A 456 -7.53 -5.71 9.62
C SER A 456 -8.85 -5.01 10.00
N PRO A 457 -8.80 -3.79 10.55
CA PRO A 457 -9.98 -2.94 10.76
C PRO A 457 -10.73 -2.59 9.46
N ASN A 458 -10.03 -2.63 8.31
CA ASN A 458 -10.65 -2.36 7.01
C ASN A 458 -11.69 -3.42 6.65
N ALA A 459 -11.59 -4.64 7.17
CA ALA A 459 -12.60 -5.67 6.92
C ALA A 459 -13.99 -5.19 7.37
N GLU A 460 -14.09 -4.67 8.60
CA GLU A 460 -15.33 -4.13 9.13
C GLU A 460 -15.81 -2.88 8.39
N GLN A 461 -14.88 -2.01 7.99
CA GLN A 461 -15.20 -0.82 7.20
C GLN A 461 -15.78 -1.21 5.84
N GLN A 462 -15.12 -2.12 5.11
CA GLN A 462 -15.61 -2.68 3.86
C GLN A 462 -17.00 -3.30 4.05
N LYS A 463 -17.23 -4.05 5.13
CA LYS A 463 -18.56 -4.59 5.43
C LYS A 463 -19.62 -3.50 5.56
N ARG A 464 -19.35 -2.44 6.33
CA ARG A 464 -20.29 -1.31 6.47
C ARG A 464 -20.61 -0.65 5.14
N ASP A 465 -19.59 -0.44 4.30
CA ASP A 465 -19.76 0.14 2.98
C ASP A 465 -20.54 -0.80 2.03
N PHE A 466 -20.32 -2.11 2.13
CA PHE A 466 -21.01 -3.13 1.34
C PHE A 466 -22.48 -3.25 1.74
N ASP A 467 -22.79 -3.25 3.05
CA ASP A 467 -24.17 -3.25 3.55
C ASP A 467 -24.94 -2.06 2.95
N ASN A 468 -24.39 -0.84 3.07
CA ASN A 468 -25.00 0.38 2.54
C ASN A 468 -25.14 0.38 1.00
N ALA A 469 -24.14 -0.14 0.29
CA ALA A 469 -24.18 -0.23 -1.17
C ALA A 469 -25.18 -1.30 -1.65
N SER A 470 -25.28 -2.43 -0.94
CA SER A 470 -26.18 -3.54 -1.27
C SER A 470 -27.65 -3.13 -1.18
N GLU A 471 -28.03 -2.27 -0.23
CA GLU A 471 -29.39 -1.73 -0.13
C GLU A 471 -29.78 -0.90 -1.37
N ARG A 472 -28.80 -0.29 -2.04
CA ARG A 472 -29.01 0.59 -3.21
C ARG A 472 -28.93 -0.18 -4.52
N LEU A 473 -28.04 -1.16 -4.62
CA LEU A 473 -27.80 -1.97 -5.82
C LEU A 473 -28.72 -3.18 -5.91
N GLY A 474 -29.21 -3.69 -4.78
CA GLY A 474 -30.07 -4.88 -4.71
C GLY A 474 -29.39 -6.15 -5.26
N ASP A 475 -30.21 -7.13 -5.64
CA ASP A 475 -29.76 -8.47 -6.06
C ASP A 475 -29.06 -8.49 -7.44
N SER A 476 -28.88 -7.35 -8.12
CA SER A 476 -28.13 -7.30 -9.38
C SER A 476 -26.62 -7.40 -9.19
N VAL A 477 -26.11 -7.30 -7.96
CA VAL A 477 -24.67 -7.29 -7.67
C VAL A 477 -24.35 -8.30 -6.59
N ALA A 478 -23.32 -9.11 -6.80
CA ALA A 478 -22.81 -10.02 -5.79
C ALA A 478 -21.71 -9.34 -4.97
N PHE A 479 -21.76 -9.51 -3.66
CA PHE A 479 -20.70 -9.10 -2.75
C PHE A 479 -19.96 -10.35 -2.25
N ALA A 480 -18.65 -10.24 -2.05
CA ALA A 480 -17.83 -11.27 -1.43
C ALA A 480 -16.62 -10.63 -0.75
N GLN A 481 -16.09 -11.29 0.28
CA GLN A 481 -14.81 -10.88 0.87
C GLN A 481 -13.83 -12.05 0.93
N ILE A 482 -12.56 -11.79 0.62
CA ILE A 482 -11.44 -12.72 0.68
C ILE A 482 -10.52 -12.31 1.84
N ALA A 483 -10.35 -13.22 2.79
CA ALA A 483 -9.30 -13.12 3.80
C ALA A 483 -8.00 -13.67 3.23
N THR A 484 -6.93 -12.86 3.24
CA THR A 484 -5.60 -13.21 2.75
C THR A 484 -4.51 -12.88 3.78
N GLY A 485 -3.29 -13.35 3.56
CA GLY A 485 -2.16 -13.12 4.46
C GLY A 485 -1.24 -14.34 4.62
N GLU A 486 -0.16 -14.17 5.37
CA GLU A 486 0.79 -15.24 5.64
C GLU A 486 0.23 -16.21 6.69
N GLY A 487 -0.46 -17.25 6.22
CA GLY A 487 -0.93 -18.35 7.08
C GLY A 487 -2.31 -18.13 7.72
N VAL A 488 -3.25 -17.53 7.00
CA VAL A 488 -4.64 -17.36 7.45
C VAL A 488 -5.27 -18.71 7.80
N GLN A 489 -5.77 -18.84 9.04
CA GLN A 489 -6.54 -20.01 9.47
C GLN A 489 -8.03 -19.64 9.59
N PRO A 490 -8.96 -20.60 9.37
CA PRO A 490 -10.38 -20.37 9.58
C PRO A 490 -10.68 -19.86 11.01
N THR A 491 -9.97 -20.36 12.02
CA THR A 491 -10.14 -19.95 13.42
C THR A 491 -9.89 -18.46 13.66
N ASP A 492 -9.01 -17.85 12.88
CA ASP A 492 -8.68 -16.43 13.03
C ASP A 492 -9.83 -15.54 12.53
N LEU A 493 -10.73 -16.12 11.72
CA LEU A 493 -11.85 -15.45 11.09
C LEU A 493 -13.18 -15.69 11.81
N ASP A 494 -13.24 -16.56 12.83
CA ASP A 494 -14.48 -16.93 13.52
C ASP A 494 -15.24 -15.70 14.06
N TYR A 495 -14.52 -14.74 14.65
CA TYR A 495 -15.10 -13.48 15.14
C TYR A 495 -15.72 -12.68 13.99
N TYR A 496 -14.96 -12.46 12.92
CA TYR A 496 -15.41 -11.65 11.79
C TYR A 496 -16.53 -12.34 10.99
N ALA A 497 -16.50 -13.66 10.90
CA ALA A 497 -17.53 -14.43 10.24
C ALA A 497 -18.88 -14.35 11.00
N ASN A 498 -18.84 -14.29 12.34
CA ASN A 498 -20.03 -14.01 13.15
C ASN A 498 -20.56 -12.58 12.93
N LEU A 499 -19.66 -11.60 12.77
CA LEU A 499 -20.04 -10.22 12.44
C LEU A 499 -20.70 -10.12 11.05
N LEU A 500 -20.18 -10.86 10.07
CA LEU A 500 -20.75 -10.94 8.72
C LEU A 500 -22.15 -11.55 8.69
N ASN A 501 -22.45 -12.47 9.61
CA ASN A 501 -23.77 -13.06 9.81
C ASN A 501 -24.42 -13.55 8.50
N GLU A 502 -23.63 -14.27 7.68
CA GLU A 502 -24.06 -14.85 6.39
C GLU A 502 -24.55 -13.83 5.34
N SER A 503 -24.22 -12.54 5.47
CA SER A 503 -24.62 -11.50 4.50
C SER A 503 -24.06 -11.77 3.09
N TRP A 504 -22.83 -12.30 3.01
CA TRP A 504 -22.18 -12.75 1.78
C TRP A 504 -21.08 -13.79 2.07
N PRO A 505 -20.55 -14.48 1.05
CA PRO A 505 -19.45 -15.42 1.20
C PRO A 505 -18.19 -14.79 1.79
N LEU A 506 -17.65 -15.41 2.85
CA LEU A 506 -16.30 -15.16 3.35
C LEU A 506 -15.37 -16.26 2.81
N LEU A 507 -14.48 -15.88 1.90
CA LEU A 507 -13.55 -16.78 1.22
C LEU A 507 -12.18 -16.74 1.90
N ILE A 508 -11.53 -17.89 1.97
CA ILE A 508 -10.19 -18.02 2.57
C ILE A 508 -9.18 -18.25 1.46
N ASP A 509 -8.25 -17.32 1.31
CA ASP A 509 -7.06 -17.49 0.47
C ASP A 509 -5.98 -18.17 1.32
N GLU A 510 -5.69 -19.43 1.01
CA GLU A 510 -4.81 -20.29 1.80
C GLU A 510 -3.36 -19.75 1.86
N SER A 511 -2.50 -20.41 2.65
CA SER A 511 -1.15 -19.97 2.97
C SER A 511 -0.39 -19.46 1.74
N LYS A 512 -0.01 -18.18 1.76
CA LYS A 512 0.73 -17.37 0.76
C LYS A 512 -0.11 -16.43 -0.13
N GLY A 513 -1.43 -16.40 0.00
CA GLY A 513 -2.23 -15.36 -0.65
C GLY A 513 -2.15 -15.36 -2.17
N GLU A 514 -2.18 -16.55 -2.80
CA GLU A 514 -1.89 -16.73 -4.23
C GLU A 514 -2.91 -16.02 -5.14
N VAL A 515 -4.18 -15.95 -4.71
CA VAL A 515 -5.23 -15.24 -5.46
C VAL A 515 -5.11 -13.74 -5.24
N ALA A 516 -4.95 -13.31 -3.98
CA ALA A 516 -4.79 -11.89 -3.65
C ALA A 516 -3.59 -11.26 -4.36
N ASN A 517 -2.47 -11.98 -4.46
CA ASN A 517 -1.27 -11.51 -5.16
C ASN A 517 -1.48 -11.26 -6.67
N GLN A 518 -2.51 -11.85 -7.28
CA GLN A 518 -2.86 -11.62 -8.69
C GLN A 518 -3.86 -10.47 -8.88
N LEU A 519 -4.49 -10.01 -7.80
CA LEU A 519 -5.40 -8.89 -7.81
C LEU A 519 -4.64 -7.55 -7.70
N PRO A 520 -5.24 -6.42 -8.12
CA PRO A 520 -4.59 -5.11 -8.05
C PRO A 520 -4.24 -4.68 -6.63
N SER A 521 -4.93 -5.22 -5.62
CA SER A 521 -4.61 -4.97 -4.21
C SER A 521 -3.36 -5.71 -3.75
N GLY A 522 -2.92 -6.77 -4.43
CA GLY A 522 -1.93 -7.70 -3.88
C GLY A 522 -2.40 -8.38 -2.59
N ILE A 523 -1.46 -8.90 -1.80
CA ILE A 523 -1.71 -9.45 -0.45
C ILE A 523 -1.87 -8.27 0.53
N ALA A 524 -2.91 -7.48 0.33
CA ALA A 524 -3.21 -6.29 1.11
C ALA A 524 -4.69 -5.94 1.01
N ASP A 525 -5.13 -5.03 1.88
CA ASP A 525 -6.52 -4.62 1.93
C ASP A 525 -6.91 -3.84 0.67
N GLY A 526 -8.09 -4.12 0.11
CA GLY A 526 -8.63 -3.37 -1.01
C GLY A 526 -10.02 -3.81 -1.43
N VAL A 527 -10.69 -2.97 -2.22
CA VAL A 527 -11.99 -3.27 -2.83
C VAL A 527 -11.84 -3.24 -4.34
N ILE A 528 -12.31 -4.30 -5.00
CA ILE A 528 -12.17 -4.53 -6.43
C ILE A 528 -13.55 -4.77 -7.02
N ILE A 529 -13.86 -4.08 -8.12
CA ILE A 529 -15.15 -4.22 -8.80
C ILE A 529 -14.92 -4.93 -10.14
N ILE A 530 -15.52 -6.10 -10.26
CA ILE A 530 -15.42 -6.98 -11.43
C ILE A 530 -16.74 -6.87 -12.20
N ASP A 531 -16.66 -6.64 -13.51
CA ASP A 531 -17.83 -6.56 -14.38
C ASP A 531 -18.41 -7.94 -14.72
N SER A 532 -19.60 -7.97 -15.32
CA SER A 532 -20.30 -9.18 -15.74
C SER A 532 -19.52 -10.08 -16.73
N ALA A 533 -18.53 -9.53 -17.45
CA ALA A 533 -17.67 -10.31 -18.35
C ALA A 533 -16.41 -10.84 -17.65
N GLY A 534 -16.17 -10.50 -16.39
CA GLY A 534 -15.01 -10.93 -15.60
C GLY A 534 -13.79 -10.02 -15.72
N PHE A 535 -13.95 -8.76 -16.14
CA PHE A 535 -12.85 -7.78 -16.15
C PHE A 535 -12.89 -6.86 -14.93
N ILE A 536 -11.72 -6.49 -14.44
CA ILE A 536 -11.58 -5.52 -13.35
C ILE A 536 -11.91 -4.14 -13.90
N SER A 537 -12.96 -3.53 -13.38
CA SER A 537 -13.45 -2.22 -13.81
C SER A 537 -12.81 -1.09 -13.01
N THR A 538 -12.61 -1.28 -11.71
CA THR A 538 -11.94 -0.35 -10.81
C THR A 538 -11.48 -1.07 -9.55
N SER A 539 -10.48 -0.51 -8.87
CA SER A 539 -9.99 -0.95 -7.58
C SER A 539 -9.68 0.25 -6.68
N SER A 540 -9.65 0.02 -5.37
CA SER A 540 -9.22 0.98 -4.36
C SER A 540 -8.49 0.23 -3.25
N SER A 541 -7.34 0.74 -2.82
CA SER A 541 -6.60 0.21 -1.67
C SER A 541 -7.36 0.51 -0.36
N GLY A 542 -7.28 -0.40 0.62
CA GLY A 542 -8.00 -0.31 1.89
C GLY A 542 -9.49 -0.58 1.75
N SER A 543 -10.28 0.50 1.65
CA SER A 543 -11.75 0.43 1.53
C SER A 543 -12.26 1.34 0.39
N MET A 544 -13.56 1.25 0.10
CA MET A 544 -14.23 2.09 -0.90
C MET A 544 -15.60 2.49 -0.35
N SER A 545 -15.90 3.79 -0.36
CA SER A 545 -17.19 4.30 0.13
C SER A 545 -18.36 3.75 -0.67
N ASP A 546 -19.52 3.60 -0.01
CA ASP A 546 -20.77 3.14 -0.60
C ASP A 546 -21.12 3.87 -1.91
N GLN A 547 -20.99 5.21 -1.93
CA GLN A 547 -21.27 6.03 -3.11
C GLN A 547 -20.35 5.68 -4.28
N ARG A 548 -19.06 5.51 -4.01
CA ARG A 548 -18.07 5.17 -5.02
C ARG A 548 -18.28 3.75 -5.55
N ILE A 549 -18.69 2.81 -4.69
CA ILE A 549 -19.08 1.45 -5.12
C ILE A 549 -20.26 1.53 -6.09
N VAL A 550 -21.35 2.21 -5.71
CA VAL A 550 -22.54 2.34 -6.57
C VAL A 550 -22.21 3.01 -7.91
N GLU A 551 -21.50 4.13 -7.89
CA GLU A 551 -21.11 4.85 -9.12
C GLU A 551 -20.24 3.97 -10.03
N SER A 552 -19.31 3.23 -9.46
CA SER A 552 -18.38 2.38 -10.20
C SER A 552 -19.08 1.17 -10.82
N VAL A 553 -20.01 0.54 -10.10
CA VAL A 553 -20.85 -0.54 -10.64
C VAL A 553 -21.73 -0.03 -11.78
N GLU A 554 -22.44 1.09 -11.60
CA GLU A 554 -23.28 1.65 -12.66
C GLU A 554 -22.47 2.05 -13.91
N LYS A 555 -21.25 2.52 -13.70
CA LYS A 555 -20.32 2.86 -14.78
C LYS A 555 -19.81 1.60 -15.49
N SER A 556 -19.49 0.55 -14.74
CA SER A 556 -19.08 -0.76 -15.27
C SER A 556 -20.12 -1.33 -16.24
N MET A 557 -21.41 -1.29 -15.88
CA MET A 557 -22.53 -1.71 -16.75
C MET A 557 -22.64 -0.91 -18.07
N LYS A 558 -22.06 0.30 -18.13
CA LYS A 558 -22.06 1.18 -19.31
C LYS A 558 -20.74 1.15 -20.09
N GLY A 559 -19.84 0.22 -19.76
CA GLY A 559 -18.54 0.05 -20.43
C GLY A 559 -17.38 0.72 -19.69
N SER A 560 -17.51 0.98 -18.39
CA SER A 560 -16.48 1.59 -17.53
C SER A 560 -15.95 2.93 -18.08
N ASP A 561 -14.66 3.21 -17.92
CA ASP A 561 -13.93 4.35 -18.48
C ASP A 561 -13.60 4.22 -19.99
N GLN A 562 -14.06 3.14 -20.62
CA GLN A 562 -13.69 2.78 -21.99
C GLN A 562 -14.58 3.46 -23.03
N SER A 563 -14.45 4.79 -23.13
CA SER A 563 -15.17 5.59 -24.10
C SER A 563 -14.54 5.54 -25.50
N MET A 564 -15.39 5.55 -26.55
CA MET A 564 -14.94 5.72 -27.94
C MET A 564 -14.08 6.98 -28.17
N LEU A 565 -14.25 8.01 -27.32
CA LEU A 565 -13.48 9.24 -27.40
C LEU A 565 -12.02 9.04 -27.00
N ASN A 566 -11.68 7.95 -26.31
CA ASN A 566 -10.30 7.62 -25.95
C ASN A 566 -9.40 7.45 -27.19
N LEU A 567 -9.98 7.12 -28.35
CA LEU A 567 -9.28 7.08 -29.63
C LEU A 567 -8.70 8.44 -30.05
N PHE A 568 -9.27 9.56 -29.61
CA PHE A 568 -8.69 10.89 -29.87
C PHE A 568 -7.47 11.18 -29.00
N TYR A 569 -7.39 10.63 -27.79
CA TYR A 569 -6.21 10.79 -26.92
C TYR A 569 -4.95 10.14 -27.50
N LEU A 570 -5.12 9.15 -28.42
CA LEU A 570 -4.01 8.56 -29.19
C LEU A 570 -3.33 9.56 -30.13
N LEU A 571 -4.02 10.64 -30.52
CA LEU A 571 -3.45 11.71 -31.36
C LEU A 571 -2.66 12.71 -30.51
N ILE A 572 -3.32 13.32 -29.52
CA ILE A 572 -2.77 14.32 -28.58
C ILE A 572 -3.48 14.07 -27.24
N PRO A 573 -2.78 13.98 -26.09
CA PRO A 573 -1.36 14.27 -25.85
C PRO A 573 -0.40 13.08 -25.98
N THR A 574 -0.89 11.84 -26.07
CA THR A 574 -0.03 10.65 -25.92
C THR A 574 0.91 10.42 -27.11
N LEU A 575 0.62 10.98 -28.28
CA LEU A 575 1.37 10.81 -29.54
C LEU A 575 1.54 9.35 -29.98
N ILE A 576 0.76 8.42 -29.44
CA ILE A 576 0.82 6.98 -29.75
C ILE A 576 0.56 6.71 -31.24
N ALA A 577 -0.31 7.51 -31.88
CA ALA A 577 -0.63 7.40 -33.31
C ALA A 577 0.41 8.04 -34.24
N LEU A 578 1.53 8.58 -33.73
CA LEU A 578 2.55 9.25 -34.55
C LEU A 578 3.17 8.34 -35.65
N PRO A 579 3.44 7.03 -35.43
CA PRO A 579 3.87 6.15 -36.51
C PRO A 579 2.86 6.09 -37.67
N LEU A 580 1.56 6.17 -37.38
CA LEU A 580 0.51 6.17 -38.40
C LEU A 580 0.51 7.45 -39.22
N LEU A 581 0.89 8.59 -38.64
CA LEU A 581 1.06 9.84 -39.39
C LEU A 581 2.11 9.70 -40.50
N ILE A 582 3.21 9.01 -40.20
CA ILE A 582 4.30 8.75 -41.15
C ILE A 582 3.82 7.79 -42.25
N LEU A 583 3.04 6.77 -41.88
CA LEU A 583 2.43 5.84 -42.83
C LEU A 583 1.32 6.49 -43.68
N ALA A 584 0.71 7.58 -43.20
CA ALA A 584 -0.38 8.28 -43.86
C ALA A 584 0.04 9.22 -45.00
N PHE A 585 1.35 9.49 -45.18
CA PHE A 585 1.85 10.44 -46.19
C PHE A 585 1.34 10.13 -47.61
N PRO A 586 0.75 11.11 -48.33
CA PRO A 586 0.18 10.88 -49.65
C PRO A 586 1.26 10.45 -50.66
N ARG A 587 0.92 9.61 -51.63
CA ARG A 587 1.85 9.12 -52.67
C ARG A 587 1.75 9.91 -53.97
N LYS A 588 0.55 10.40 -54.28
CA LYS A 588 0.22 11.18 -55.47
C LYS A 588 -0.76 12.29 -55.13
N ARG A 589 -0.92 13.25 -56.04
CA ARG A 589 -2.04 14.20 -55.99
C ARG A 589 -3.32 13.42 -56.31
N MET A 590 -4.40 13.65 -55.57
CA MET A 590 -5.72 13.19 -56.01
C MET A 590 -6.27 14.25 -56.96
N ASP A 591 -6.57 13.83 -58.18
CA ASP A 591 -7.19 14.70 -59.18
C ASP A 591 -8.69 14.87 -58.88
N VAL A 592 -9.29 15.91 -59.45
CA VAL A 592 -10.73 16.16 -59.30
C VAL A 592 -11.49 15.01 -59.98
N PRO A 593 -12.57 14.46 -59.38
CA PRO A 593 -13.35 13.39 -60.00
C PRO A 593 -13.86 13.79 -61.39
N ASP A 594 -13.69 12.91 -62.37
CA ASP A 594 -14.21 13.11 -63.73
C ASP A 594 -15.74 12.99 -63.80
N THR A 595 -16.33 12.23 -62.86
CA THR A 595 -17.78 12.14 -62.67
C THR A 595 -18.18 12.82 -61.36
N PRO A 596 -19.32 13.54 -61.32
CA PRO A 596 -19.76 14.23 -60.10
C PRO A 596 -20.08 13.20 -59.01
N LEU A 597 -19.20 13.12 -58.01
CA LEU A 597 -19.41 12.35 -56.79
C LEU A 597 -20.20 13.19 -55.77
N PRO A 598 -20.93 12.54 -54.84
CA PRO A 598 -21.56 13.24 -53.73
C PRO A 598 -20.55 14.15 -52.99
N PRO A 599 -20.97 15.32 -52.49
CA PRO A 599 -20.12 16.13 -51.63
C PRO A 599 -19.63 15.26 -50.46
N PHE A 600 -18.35 15.41 -50.11
CA PHE A 600 -17.66 14.60 -49.09
C PHE A 600 -17.36 13.13 -49.44
N ALA A 601 -17.57 12.64 -50.68
CA ALA A 601 -17.24 11.26 -51.06
C ALA A 601 -15.77 10.88 -50.74
N GLY A 602 -14.82 11.82 -50.85
CA GLY A 602 -13.43 11.60 -50.46
C GLY A 602 -13.21 11.43 -48.96
N VAL A 603 -13.85 12.29 -48.17
CA VAL A 603 -13.75 12.30 -46.71
C VAL A 603 -14.48 11.10 -46.12
N GLY A 604 -15.75 10.91 -46.50
CA GLY A 604 -16.55 9.76 -46.09
C GLY A 604 -15.95 8.44 -46.54
N GLY A 605 -15.33 8.40 -47.73
CA GLY A 605 -14.60 7.24 -48.21
C GLY A 605 -13.38 6.85 -47.36
N THR A 606 -12.64 7.83 -46.83
CA THR A 606 -11.54 7.59 -45.88
C THR A 606 -12.07 7.08 -44.55
N VAL A 607 -13.11 7.72 -44.00
CA VAL A 607 -13.74 7.33 -42.73
C VAL A 607 -14.28 5.90 -42.80
N LEU A 608 -14.98 5.55 -43.89
CA LEU A 608 -15.51 4.21 -44.11
C LEU A 608 -14.38 3.18 -44.25
N ALA A 609 -13.37 3.45 -45.08
CA ALA A 609 -12.27 2.52 -45.29
C ALA A 609 -11.49 2.25 -43.99
N ALA A 610 -11.14 3.30 -43.25
CA ALA A 610 -10.47 3.18 -41.97
C ALA A 610 -11.34 2.51 -40.90
N GLY A 611 -12.64 2.81 -40.85
CA GLY A 611 -13.58 2.13 -39.95
C GLY A 611 -13.68 0.64 -40.23
N ILE A 612 -13.66 0.22 -41.49
CA ILE A 612 -13.57 -1.20 -41.88
C ILE A 612 -12.25 -1.81 -41.41
N GLY A 613 -11.14 -1.08 -41.59
CA GLY A 613 -9.83 -1.48 -41.08
C GLY A 613 -9.82 -1.76 -39.59
N PHE A 614 -10.42 -0.85 -38.82
CA PHE A 614 -10.58 -0.99 -37.38
C PHE A 614 -11.45 -2.20 -37.02
N ALA A 615 -12.56 -2.40 -37.74
CA ALA A 615 -13.48 -3.52 -37.56
C ALA A 615 -12.85 -4.91 -37.77
N ILE A 616 -11.85 -5.04 -38.65
CA ILE A 616 -11.14 -6.32 -38.88
C ILE A 616 -10.56 -6.87 -37.57
N TRP A 617 -10.10 -5.99 -36.69
CA TRP A 617 -9.56 -6.37 -35.38
C TRP A 617 -10.63 -6.32 -34.28
N SER A 618 -11.41 -5.24 -34.21
CA SER A 618 -12.32 -5.01 -33.08
C SER A 618 -13.53 -5.94 -33.07
N VAL A 619 -14.02 -6.41 -34.23
CA VAL A 619 -15.16 -7.36 -34.29
C VAL A 619 -14.79 -8.71 -33.66
N PRO A 620 -13.70 -9.40 -34.07
CA PRO A 620 -13.27 -10.62 -33.39
C PRO A 620 -13.05 -10.44 -31.88
N VAL A 621 -12.40 -9.36 -31.48
CA VAL A 621 -12.10 -9.07 -30.07
C VAL A 621 -13.38 -8.85 -29.27
N ALA A 622 -14.33 -8.08 -29.79
CA ALA A 622 -15.63 -7.85 -29.16
C ALA A 622 -16.40 -9.16 -28.96
N VAL A 623 -16.38 -10.06 -29.96
CA VAL A 623 -17.05 -11.36 -29.85
C VAL A 623 -16.37 -12.24 -28.79
N LEU A 624 -15.04 -12.29 -28.77
CA LEU A 624 -14.29 -13.07 -27.77
C LEU A 624 -14.52 -12.55 -26.35
N SER A 625 -14.57 -11.23 -26.16
CA SER A 625 -14.76 -10.62 -24.84
C SER A 625 -16.08 -10.93 -24.14
N ILE A 626 -17.12 -11.39 -24.87
CA ILE A 626 -18.41 -11.74 -24.27
C ILE A 626 -18.31 -13.00 -23.38
N VAL A 627 -17.36 -13.90 -23.67
CA VAL A 627 -17.29 -15.23 -23.04
C VAL A 627 -15.92 -15.58 -22.45
N ALA A 628 -14.93 -14.69 -22.57
CA ALA A 628 -13.53 -15.04 -22.37
C ALA A 628 -12.84 -14.35 -21.18
N GLY A 629 -13.57 -13.74 -20.23
CA GLY A 629 -12.97 -13.04 -19.08
C GLY A 629 -11.93 -13.88 -18.34
N GLY A 630 -12.33 -15.06 -17.86
CA GLY A 630 -11.43 -15.95 -17.11
C GLY A 630 -10.29 -16.58 -17.93
N ILE A 631 -10.32 -16.52 -19.26
CA ILE A 631 -9.26 -17.04 -20.15
C ILE A 631 -8.60 -15.93 -20.97
N TRP A 632 -8.82 -14.67 -20.59
CA TRP A 632 -8.39 -13.52 -21.36
C TRP A 632 -6.88 -13.46 -21.59
N PRO A 633 -6.00 -13.83 -20.63
CA PRO A 633 -4.56 -13.87 -20.87
C PRO A 633 -4.17 -14.76 -22.06
N PHE A 634 -4.90 -15.87 -22.28
CA PHE A 634 -4.71 -16.74 -23.44
C PHE A 634 -5.23 -16.13 -24.74
N VAL A 635 -6.32 -15.34 -24.67
CA VAL A 635 -6.79 -14.55 -25.82
C VAL A 635 -5.77 -13.50 -26.20
N GLU A 636 -5.21 -12.78 -25.22
CA GLU A 636 -4.13 -11.82 -25.45
C GLU A 636 -2.91 -12.48 -26.09
N LEU A 637 -2.53 -13.70 -25.64
CA LEU A 637 -1.46 -14.46 -26.27
C LEU A 637 -1.72 -14.73 -27.76
N LEU A 638 -2.95 -15.13 -28.12
CA LEU A 638 -3.34 -15.33 -29.52
C LEU A 638 -3.30 -14.02 -30.31
N LEU A 639 -3.72 -12.90 -29.71
CA LEU A 639 -3.63 -11.58 -30.33
C LEU A 639 -2.18 -11.16 -30.55
N VAL A 640 -1.27 -11.40 -29.60
CA VAL A 640 0.16 -11.13 -29.75
C VAL A 640 0.78 -11.96 -30.87
N ILE A 641 0.41 -13.24 -30.97
CA ILE A 641 0.85 -14.11 -32.09
C ILE A 641 0.33 -13.57 -33.42
N TRP A 642 -0.92 -13.10 -33.46
CA TRP A 642 -1.50 -12.49 -34.65
C TRP A 642 -0.78 -11.19 -35.03
N LEU A 643 -0.46 -10.33 -34.07
CA LEU A 643 0.33 -9.11 -34.26
C LEU A 643 1.73 -9.42 -34.81
N ALA A 644 2.41 -10.42 -34.25
CA ALA A 644 3.72 -10.86 -34.71
C ALA A 644 3.68 -11.39 -36.15
N TRP A 645 2.64 -12.16 -36.50
CA TRP A 645 2.39 -12.62 -37.87
C TRP A 645 2.21 -11.46 -38.84
N GLN A 646 1.39 -10.48 -38.49
CA GLN A 646 1.16 -9.30 -39.33
C GLN A 646 2.41 -8.43 -39.48
N GLY A 647 3.17 -8.26 -38.39
CA GLY A 647 4.48 -7.61 -38.41
C GLY A 647 5.46 -8.32 -39.35
N LEU A 648 5.49 -9.65 -39.33
CA LEU A 648 6.31 -10.46 -40.23
C LEU A 648 5.85 -10.34 -41.69
N SER A 649 4.54 -10.36 -41.94
CA SER A 649 3.96 -10.15 -43.27
C SER A 649 4.38 -8.80 -43.83
N LEU A 650 4.30 -7.73 -43.03
CA LEU A 650 4.76 -6.39 -43.41
C LEU A 650 6.28 -6.34 -43.67
N ALA A 651 7.09 -6.94 -42.79
CA ALA A 651 8.55 -6.91 -42.92
C ALA A 651 9.03 -7.57 -44.23
N ILE A 652 8.40 -8.67 -44.64
CA ILE A 652 8.77 -9.43 -45.84
C ILE A 652 8.10 -8.84 -47.10
N HIS A 653 6.77 -8.66 -47.05
CA HIS A 653 5.95 -8.38 -48.23
C HIS A 653 5.54 -6.90 -48.36
N SER A 654 5.83 -6.05 -47.37
CA SER A 654 5.32 -4.67 -47.25
C SER A 654 3.80 -4.54 -47.19
N GLU A 655 3.09 -5.66 -47.02
CA GLU A 655 1.65 -5.79 -47.11
C GLU A 655 1.14 -6.82 -46.08
N VAL A 656 -0.11 -6.64 -45.63
CA VAL A 656 -0.81 -7.61 -44.77
C VAL A 656 -1.85 -8.33 -45.63
N HIS A 657 -1.66 -9.62 -45.85
CA HIS A 657 -2.43 -10.39 -46.83
C HIS A 657 -3.94 -10.41 -46.51
N GLU A 658 -4.30 -10.64 -45.24
CA GLU A 658 -5.70 -10.69 -44.82
C GLU A 658 -6.41 -9.33 -44.95
N VAL A 659 -5.73 -8.24 -44.57
CA VAL A 659 -6.30 -6.88 -44.67
C VAL A 659 -6.44 -6.47 -46.13
N ASN A 660 -5.44 -6.79 -46.96
CA ASN A 660 -5.48 -6.49 -48.39
C ASN A 660 -6.59 -7.26 -49.11
N PHE A 661 -6.80 -8.52 -48.74
CA PHE A 661 -7.91 -9.32 -49.27
C PHE A 661 -9.26 -8.66 -48.96
N ILE A 662 -9.53 -8.33 -47.69
CA ILE A 662 -10.77 -7.68 -47.26
C ILE A 662 -10.94 -6.32 -47.93
N ALA A 663 -9.88 -5.48 -47.94
CA ALA A 663 -9.91 -4.17 -48.59
C ALA A 663 -10.24 -4.26 -50.08
N SER A 664 -9.67 -5.24 -50.79
CA SER A 664 -9.94 -5.44 -52.22
C SER A 664 -11.38 -5.84 -52.47
N GLU A 665 -11.96 -6.69 -51.61
CA GLU A 665 -13.31 -7.19 -51.77
C GLU A 665 -14.35 -6.11 -51.47
N VAL A 666 -14.10 -5.28 -50.45
CA VAL A 666 -14.91 -4.09 -50.17
C VAL A 666 -14.80 -3.08 -51.31
N HIS A 667 -13.60 -2.80 -51.81
CA HIS A 667 -13.39 -1.84 -52.90
C HIS A 667 -14.15 -2.22 -54.17
N LYS A 668 -14.20 -3.51 -54.52
CA LYS A 668 -14.97 -4.01 -55.69
C LYS A 668 -16.46 -3.72 -55.58
N ARG A 669 -17.02 -3.69 -54.37
CA ARG A 669 -18.44 -3.43 -54.09
C ARG A 669 -18.80 -1.94 -54.08
N MET A 670 -17.81 -1.05 -54.10
CA MET A 670 -18.04 0.39 -54.18
C MET A 670 -18.56 0.79 -55.57
N PRO A 671 -19.28 1.91 -55.69
CA PRO A 671 -19.74 2.43 -56.99
C PRO A 671 -18.58 2.62 -57.98
N GLU A 672 -18.84 2.34 -59.26
CA GLU A 672 -17.83 2.42 -60.32
C GLU A 672 -17.17 3.80 -60.39
N SER A 673 -17.96 4.87 -60.30
CA SER A 673 -17.49 6.26 -60.25
C SER A 673 -16.50 6.53 -59.10
N TYR A 674 -16.68 5.88 -57.95
CA TYR A 674 -15.76 6.01 -56.82
C TYR A 674 -14.48 5.18 -57.03
N ARG A 675 -14.59 3.98 -57.61
CA ARG A 675 -13.44 3.09 -57.87
C ARG A 675 -12.49 3.66 -58.92
N GLU A 676 -13.01 4.32 -59.94
CA GLU A 676 -12.21 4.99 -60.97
C GLU A 676 -11.45 6.18 -60.40
N TRP A 677 -12.09 6.95 -59.52
CA TRP A 677 -11.48 8.11 -58.88
C TRP A 677 -10.48 7.72 -57.76
N ARG A 678 -10.88 6.85 -56.83
CA ARG A 678 -10.03 6.36 -55.73
C ARG A 678 -9.58 4.94 -56.00
N LEU A 679 -8.35 4.82 -56.48
CA LEU A 679 -7.74 3.52 -56.83
C LEU A 679 -7.64 2.59 -55.62
N GLY A 680 -7.70 1.28 -55.89
CA GLY A 680 -7.59 0.22 -54.88
C GLY A 680 -6.44 0.41 -53.88
N PRO A 681 -5.18 0.67 -54.30
CA PRO A 681 -4.06 0.85 -53.37
C PRO A 681 -4.23 2.02 -52.39
N ASP A 682 -4.91 3.09 -52.80
CA ASP A 682 -5.19 4.23 -51.90
C ASP A 682 -6.29 3.89 -50.89
N PHE A 683 -7.31 3.15 -51.31
CA PHE A 683 -8.37 2.64 -50.42
C PHE A 683 -7.80 1.62 -49.41
N THR A 684 -7.02 0.64 -49.88
CA THR A 684 -6.39 -0.38 -49.04
C THR A 684 -5.49 0.25 -47.98
N ARG A 685 -4.81 1.34 -48.29
CA ARG A 685 -4.01 2.06 -47.29
C ARG A 685 -4.87 2.67 -46.18
N ASP A 686 -6.04 3.22 -46.48
CA ASP A 686 -6.93 3.74 -45.44
C ASP A 686 -7.45 2.63 -44.53
N VAL A 687 -7.78 1.48 -45.11
CA VAL A 687 -8.11 0.25 -44.34
C VAL A 687 -6.93 -0.15 -43.46
N LEU A 688 -5.71 -0.15 -44.00
CA LEU A 688 -4.51 -0.49 -43.23
C LEU A 688 -4.25 0.48 -42.07
N LEU A 689 -4.44 1.80 -42.29
CA LEU A 689 -4.28 2.80 -41.24
C LEU A 689 -5.31 2.62 -40.12
N GLY A 690 -6.56 2.32 -40.46
CA GLY A 690 -7.59 1.99 -39.47
C GLY A 690 -7.31 0.69 -38.71
N HIS A 691 -6.75 -0.31 -39.38
CA HIS A 691 -6.35 -1.56 -38.75
C HIS A 691 -5.20 -1.37 -37.76
N TRP A 692 -4.18 -0.60 -38.12
CA TRP A 692 -3.08 -0.28 -37.19
C TRP A 692 -3.53 0.62 -36.06
N LEU A 693 -4.50 1.52 -36.29
CA LEU A 693 -5.10 2.28 -35.21
C LEU A 693 -5.78 1.36 -34.18
N ALA A 694 -6.39 0.25 -34.61
CA ALA A 694 -6.96 -0.73 -33.69
C ALA A 694 -5.88 -1.38 -32.81
N TRP A 695 -4.78 -1.85 -33.41
CA TRP A 695 -3.66 -2.40 -32.65
C TRP A 695 -3.04 -1.40 -31.68
N LEU A 696 -2.82 -0.16 -32.11
CA LEU A 696 -2.30 0.89 -31.23
C LEU A 696 -3.29 1.26 -30.12
N SER A 697 -4.59 1.24 -30.40
CA SER A 697 -5.62 1.45 -29.38
C SER A 697 -5.62 0.33 -28.36
N TRP A 698 -5.36 -0.91 -28.77
CA TRP A 698 -5.23 -2.04 -27.84
C TRP A 698 -3.96 -1.94 -26.98
N LEU A 699 -2.81 -1.57 -27.55
CA LEU A 699 -1.59 -1.39 -26.75
C LEU A 699 -1.73 -0.26 -25.71
N ALA A 700 -2.52 0.77 -26.01
CA ALA A 700 -2.75 1.91 -25.12
C ALA A 700 -3.88 1.67 -24.11
N TYR A 701 -4.96 1.05 -24.55
CA TYR A 701 -6.18 0.79 -23.79
C TYR A 701 -6.65 -0.65 -24.08
N PRO A 702 -6.03 -1.67 -23.47
CA PRO A 702 -6.32 -3.07 -23.80
C PRO A 702 -7.78 -3.49 -23.59
N LEU A 703 -8.46 -2.85 -22.63
CA LEU A 703 -9.85 -3.09 -22.29
C LEU A 703 -10.86 -2.22 -23.08
N LEU A 704 -10.41 -1.37 -24.01
CA LEU A 704 -11.28 -0.45 -24.76
C LEU A 704 -12.45 -1.16 -25.44
N ILE A 705 -12.16 -2.24 -26.16
CA ILE A 705 -13.17 -3.06 -26.84
C ILE A 705 -13.75 -4.13 -25.90
N PRO A 706 -12.95 -4.86 -25.10
CA PRO A 706 -13.48 -5.85 -24.17
C PRO A 706 -14.49 -5.31 -23.17
N GLN A 707 -14.19 -4.24 -22.45
CA GLN A 707 -15.12 -3.64 -21.49
C GLN A 707 -16.15 -2.74 -22.17
N GLY A 708 -15.73 -1.90 -23.11
CA GLY A 708 -16.63 -0.97 -23.80
C GLY A 708 -17.73 -1.62 -24.63
N ILE A 709 -17.58 -2.90 -24.99
CA ILE A 709 -18.51 -3.63 -25.85
C ILE A 709 -18.87 -5.01 -25.30
N GLY A 710 -17.87 -5.80 -24.90
CA GLY A 710 -18.05 -7.15 -24.37
C GLY A 710 -18.80 -7.17 -23.04
N SER A 711 -18.35 -6.41 -22.06
CA SER A 711 -19.01 -6.30 -20.75
C SER A 711 -20.40 -5.68 -20.86
N VAL A 712 -20.57 -4.65 -21.69
CA VAL A 712 -21.90 -4.08 -22.00
C VAL A 712 -22.83 -5.15 -22.61
N ALA A 713 -22.30 -6.03 -23.47
CA ALA A 713 -23.09 -7.08 -24.08
C ALA A 713 -23.46 -8.20 -23.09
N SER A 714 -22.60 -8.51 -22.11
CA SER A 714 -22.87 -9.54 -21.09
C SER A 714 -23.77 -9.04 -19.96
N ALA A 715 -23.75 -7.74 -19.65
CA ALA A 715 -24.50 -7.17 -18.54
C ALA A 715 -26.03 -7.26 -18.70
N SER A 716 -26.58 -7.09 -19.92
CA SER A 716 -28.04 -7.18 -20.08
C SER A 716 -28.47 -7.46 -21.52
N LEU A 717 -29.73 -7.90 -21.68
CA LEU A 717 -30.33 -8.07 -23.01
C LEU A 717 -30.38 -6.75 -23.80
N THR A 718 -30.61 -5.63 -23.12
CA THR A 718 -30.56 -4.29 -23.75
C THR A 718 -29.14 -3.95 -24.19
N GLY A 719 -28.15 -4.25 -23.33
CA GLY A 719 -26.74 -4.10 -23.61
C GLY A 719 -26.30 -4.90 -24.83
N LEU A 720 -26.71 -6.17 -24.93
CA LEU A 720 -26.44 -7.04 -26.09
C LEU A 720 -26.90 -6.43 -27.43
N VAL A 721 -28.04 -5.72 -27.44
CA VAL A 721 -28.56 -5.03 -28.64
C VAL A 721 -27.83 -3.71 -28.89
N LEU A 722 -27.40 -3.01 -27.84
CA LEU A 722 -26.70 -1.73 -27.93
C LEU A 722 -25.22 -1.89 -28.33
N SER A 723 -24.57 -2.99 -27.94
CA SER A 723 -23.15 -3.25 -28.19
C SER A 723 -22.74 -3.20 -29.67
N PRO A 724 -23.49 -3.79 -30.62
CA PRO A 724 -23.21 -3.62 -32.05
C PRO A 724 -23.28 -2.16 -32.51
N VAL A 725 -24.20 -1.38 -31.96
CA VAL A 725 -24.32 0.06 -32.27
C VAL A 725 -23.11 0.82 -31.73
N MET A 726 -22.69 0.53 -30.49
CA MET A 726 -21.46 1.09 -29.91
C MET A 726 -20.23 0.72 -30.73
N LEU A 727 -20.11 -0.52 -31.20
CA LEU A 727 -19.02 -0.96 -32.07
C LEU A 727 -18.97 -0.17 -33.38
N ILE A 728 -20.13 0.08 -34.00
CA ILE A 728 -20.24 0.91 -35.21
C ILE A 728 -19.74 2.33 -34.92
N PHE A 729 -20.12 2.91 -33.78
CA PHE A 729 -19.62 4.23 -33.37
C PHE A 729 -18.10 4.24 -33.16
N HIS A 730 -17.52 3.22 -32.52
CA HIS A 730 -16.07 3.08 -32.41
C HIS A 730 -15.38 3.05 -33.78
N CYS A 731 -15.92 2.25 -34.72
CA CYS A 731 -15.39 2.19 -36.10
C CYS A 731 -15.50 3.55 -36.81
N PHE A 732 -16.60 4.29 -36.59
CA PHE A 732 -16.80 5.62 -37.17
C PHE A 732 -15.80 6.65 -36.60
N VAL A 733 -15.62 6.67 -35.27
CA VAL A 733 -14.66 7.54 -34.60
C VAL A 733 -13.23 7.22 -35.03
N ALA A 734 -12.85 5.93 -35.09
CA ALA A 734 -11.57 5.49 -35.63
C ALA A 734 -11.34 6.00 -37.06
N GLY A 735 -12.37 5.95 -37.90
CA GLY A 735 -12.33 6.51 -39.25
C GLY A 735 -12.09 8.02 -39.27
N PHE A 736 -12.66 8.76 -38.32
CA PHE A 736 -12.45 10.20 -38.18
C PHE A 736 -11.02 10.53 -37.67
N VAL A 737 -10.48 9.73 -36.75
CA VAL A 737 -9.09 9.84 -36.29
C VAL A 737 -8.11 9.64 -37.46
N VAL A 738 -8.32 8.62 -38.29
CA VAL A 738 -7.49 8.41 -39.50
C VAL A 738 -7.66 9.55 -40.50
N LEU A 739 -8.87 10.08 -40.66
CA LEU A 739 -9.09 11.26 -41.50
C LEU A 739 -8.27 12.47 -41.01
N ILE A 740 -8.21 12.73 -39.70
CA ILE A 740 -7.37 13.78 -39.12
C ILE A 740 -5.90 13.52 -39.43
N LEU A 741 -5.41 12.29 -39.23
CA LEU A 741 -4.03 11.91 -39.57
C LEU A 741 -3.72 12.15 -41.05
N ARG A 742 -4.64 11.78 -41.95
CA ARG A 742 -4.53 12.03 -43.39
C ARG A 742 -4.52 13.54 -43.70
N GLY A 743 -5.34 14.31 -42.99
CA GLY A 743 -5.36 15.77 -43.04
C GLY A 743 -3.99 16.35 -42.69
N ILE A 744 -3.47 16.02 -41.50
CA ILE A 744 -2.16 16.50 -41.01
C ILE A 744 -1.04 16.07 -41.96
N ALA A 745 -1.01 14.81 -42.38
CA ALA A 745 -0.01 14.28 -43.31
C ALA A 745 -0.02 15.03 -44.66
N SER A 746 -1.17 15.59 -45.07
CA SER A 746 -1.31 16.33 -46.32
C SER A 746 -0.89 17.81 -46.24
N ILE A 747 -0.75 18.40 -45.04
CA ILE A 747 -0.41 19.84 -44.85
C ILE A 747 0.90 20.22 -45.54
N GLY A 748 1.91 19.34 -45.51
CA GLY A 748 3.21 19.56 -46.15
C GLY A 748 3.20 19.53 -47.70
N GLY A 749 2.03 19.32 -48.32
CA GLY A 749 1.82 19.49 -49.77
C GLY A 749 2.78 18.66 -50.64
N PRO A 750 3.65 19.27 -51.47
CA PRO A 750 4.64 18.55 -52.27
C PRO A 750 5.66 17.75 -51.44
N PHE A 751 6.06 18.24 -50.28
CA PHE A 751 7.08 17.58 -49.44
C PHE A 751 6.54 16.27 -48.86
N SER A 752 5.33 16.30 -48.29
CA SER A 752 4.63 15.10 -47.83
C SER A 752 4.44 14.06 -48.94
N ARG A 753 4.21 14.51 -50.18
CA ARG A 753 4.08 13.61 -51.34
C ARG A 753 5.40 12.94 -51.72
N LEU A 754 6.49 13.69 -51.67
CA LEU A 754 7.83 13.16 -51.90
C LEU A 754 8.17 12.10 -50.85
N LEU A 755 7.92 12.39 -49.57
CA LEU A 755 8.15 11.43 -48.48
C LEU A 755 7.27 10.18 -48.61
N GLY A 756 5.99 10.33 -48.93
CA GLY A 756 5.08 9.21 -49.13
C GLY A 756 5.45 8.32 -50.33
N TYR A 757 5.98 8.92 -51.40
CA TYR A 757 6.49 8.18 -52.57
C TYR A 757 7.78 7.41 -52.23
N LEU A 758 8.75 8.09 -51.57
CA LEU A 758 10.04 7.49 -51.21
C LEU A 758 9.94 6.43 -50.09
N GLY A 759 8.97 6.59 -49.18
CA GLY A 759 8.74 5.70 -48.04
C GLY A 759 7.77 4.55 -48.29
N HIS A 760 7.08 4.52 -49.45
CA HIS A 760 5.99 3.59 -49.76
C HIS A 760 6.25 2.15 -49.34
N THR A 761 7.46 1.65 -49.60
CA THR A 761 7.84 0.25 -49.38
C THR A 761 8.66 0.07 -48.11
N GLU A 762 9.52 1.04 -47.78
CA GLU A 762 10.48 0.90 -46.68
C GLU A 762 9.84 1.19 -45.31
N THR A 763 8.95 2.18 -45.23
CA THR A 763 8.28 2.56 -43.97
C THR A 763 7.39 1.43 -43.44
N PRO A 764 6.52 0.77 -44.25
CA PRO A 764 5.74 -0.37 -43.77
C PRO A 764 6.60 -1.57 -43.35
N ARG A 765 7.75 -1.80 -44.01
CA ARG A 765 8.66 -2.91 -43.65
C ARG A 765 9.32 -2.68 -42.30
N LEU A 766 9.86 -1.48 -42.06
CA LEU A 766 10.43 -1.14 -40.76
C LEU A 766 9.35 -1.15 -39.67
N TRP A 767 8.15 -0.66 -39.96
CA TRP A 767 7.00 -0.76 -39.05
C TRP A 767 6.72 -2.22 -38.66
N GLY A 768 6.71 -3.13 -39.64
CA GLY A 768 6.58 -4.56 -39.39
C GLY A 768 7.66 -5.11 -38.45
N CYS A 769 8.92 -4.73 -38.64
CA CYS A 769 10.01 -5.13 -37.73
C CYS A 769 9.84 -4.60 -36.31
N LEU A 770 9.41 -3.34 -36.15
CA LEU A 770 9.16 -2.71 -34.85
C LEU A 770 7.99 -3.39 -34.12
N LEU A 771 6.92 -3.73 -34.86
CA LEU A 771 5.77 -4.47 -34.33
C LEU A 771 6.16 -5.87 -33.83
N ILE A 772 7.05 -6.57 -34.53
CA ILE A 772 7.58 -7.85 -34.04
C ILE A 772 8.30 -7.65 -32.70
N GLY A 773 9.08 -6.58 -32.57
CA GLY A 773 9.75 -6.23 -31.30
C GLY A 773 8.75 -6.01 -30.16
N MET A 774 7.68 -5.24 -30.40
CA MET A 774 6.60 -5.02 -29.43
C MET A 774 5.87 -6.33 -29.08
N ALA A 775 5.56 -7.15 -30.09
CA ALA A 775 4.89 -8.43 -29.90
C ALA A 775 5.75 -9.41 -29.09
N VAL A 776 7.06 -9.49 -29.34
CA VAL A 776 7.98 -10.33 -28.55
C VAL A 776 8.04 -9.85 -27.11
N TRP A 777 8.07 -8.54 -26.86
CA TRP A 777 8.05 -7.99 -25.51
C TRP A 777 6.78 -8.40 -24.76
N TRP A 778 5.62 -8.17 -25.37
CA TRP A 778 4.32 -8.53 -24.78
C TRP A 778 4.18 -10.04 -24.57
N PHE A 779 4.70 -10.84 -25.51
CA PHE A 779 4.72 -12.30 -25.40
C PHE A 779 5.53 -12.77 -24.19
N VAL A 780 6.72 -12.20 -23.99
CA VAL A 780 7.55 -12.52 -22.82
C VAL A 780 6.83 -12.13 -21.53
N TRP A 781 6.26 -10.92 -21.48
CA TRP A 781 5.48 -10.46 -20.31
C TRP A 781 4.33 -11.42 -19.97
N LEU A 782 3.52 -11.81 -20.96
CA LEU A 782 2.41 -12.74 -20.73
C LEU A 782 2.87 -14.08 -20.14
N LEU A 783 4.02 -14.59 -20.58
CA LEU A 783 4.56 -15.88 -20.10
C LEU A 783 5.14 -15.81 -18.69
N ILE A 784 5.77 -14.70 -18.30
CA ILE A 784 6.39 -14.56 -16.96
C ILE A 784 5.45 -13.97 -15.90
N GLY A 785 4.36 -13.33 -16.32
CA GLY A 785 3.32 -12.78 -15.46
C GLY A 785 2.02 -13.58 -15.56
N PRO A 786 0.96 -13.08 -16.22
CA PRO A 786 -0.40 -13.63 -16.09
C PRO A 786 -0.54 -15.13 -16.42
N ILE A 787 0.04 -15.60 -17.53
CA ILE A 787 -0.07 -17.02 -17.93
C ILE A 787 0.83 -17.90 -17.07
N GLY A 788 2.01 -17.38 -16.71
CA GLY A 788 2.92 -18.05 -15.79
C GLY A 788 2.23 -18.33 -14.47
N ASN A 789 1.55 -17.34 -13.91
CA ASN A 789 0.77 -17.46 -12.67
C ASN A 789 -0.30 -18.54 -12.82
N THR A 790 -1.19 -18.46 -13.83
CA THR A 790 -2.28 -19.43 -14.00
C THR A 790 -1.82 -20.87 -14.24
N LEU A 791 -0.61 -21.10 -14.76
CA LEU A 791 -0.09 -22.45 -15.05
C LEU A 791 0.80 -23.02 -13.94
N LEU A 792 1.34 -22.17 -13.06
CA LEU A 792 2.32 -22.56 -12.02
C LEU A 792 1.73 -22.53 -10.61
N THR A 793 0.57 -21.90 -10.41
CA THR A 793 -0.35 -22.13 -9.28
C THR A 793 -1.29 -23.27 -9.64
#